data_AF-A0ABD3NYE1-F1
#
_entry.id   AF-A0ABD3NYE1-F1
#
_cell.length_a   1.000
_cell.length_b   1.000
_cell.length_c   1.000
_cell.angle_alpha   90.00
_cell.angle_beta   90.00
_cell.angle_gamma   90.00
#
_symmetry.space_group_name_H-M   'P 1'
#
loop_
_entity.id
_entity.type
_entity.pdbx_description
1 polymer ?
#
loop_
_entity_poly.entity_id
_entity_poly.type
_entity_poly.pdbx_seq_one_letter_code
_entity_poly.pdbx_strand_id
1 'polypeptide(L)'
;MASANLNIEVLAVLTQLADTLSRLNEHASTPQTNDLGSESAIQEITQDTANLALSNEAQTPHPTPVHLTHYRTQPPSLVEAYTHISTGAQYIHATSTKYTLVSKIDYEKEGGNLAVELRKGAELIAAATLTVFSPETGCGPSVKRYVKQFARGVIASVISLITSFEDGTALAGGQSNQIGPQKTGAVWSACDAYVQLPKGNRNAMRRECMTWVRDCMDSTSEFEEVMNLGEREDGNDEELTYEEEMYTAREMKIVKAAVNVMKCTKNVLGLVLKACDCVGDVIEMTNDTQHDESISHEKRLEMLAWINQLHERARSLGEGVTDFGILLYHPLELNNKASESMLAQQLNLQLLSLERCVNCIGGDADVKMFMSEEVKETVEKLRSGVKARAAESKSFRKEQRGKKHKTMTSSYKLPSPLLQRLFLPPRDPSLQLSSSLRYLLLLTEPPLPSIEAIARPQEKLAGLRFDPALLVPSTVVDWASELTIRELASSKEWKVELPAHFEGIRYVRFHPTKDLFVFTAKVKDEQRLELYKCFFDEVQQQWVLNHIPLERQMNFITGSAYQFNGDELLCLTVPINDPEPPVEPGQLFVEKNARKAPGRTYQDLLKNDYDEAKLRHYLSVELVSLNVSGLSCEVKLIPQSSGGAIIPSTTSKLIPHNPSKPLLYSIQPSPSKRFLLITLLTTFSFSVPLSKFGKVIQIWDLQSEKVIPVVSLPVDDEVPLSYDACSRHPRMFQWHPLDDVLMYVEALDGGDNTKDVGEHGERDAVYMRRLSVESSGDLILQEAVKLVGLQWRFSDLDYMQSGMAIIEEYRWKDRLERKWILDKDGNKVKMLWERCWQDRYNAPGEPLMRRMGENGQFFIVQPTETSIFLKGAGASPLGDRPFLDVCDFGSEEISMKRLWRCAAPVEGELDPEKEPGGVLPEERKDVFESFVCLMGDTDTVLIGRESKTTPRNYFSTKLSSLGTENQVTFFEHPQPDLLGVTKELVQYKREDGVDLTCNMYLPANYDGTPRPTLFWAYPREFKDAKAAGQVKGSMHTFVYARWASPIHWAARGWVVMDDFALPVIGEGDKQPNDTFIEQIVMGAKAAVEYASTRGVCDPNRCAVGGHSYGSFMTAHLLSHTNLFAAGIGRSGAFNRTLTPMSFQSEDRSIWEAPDTYITMSPLMHVKKYSEQERVGKMLLIHGEADENSGTFPMQSERYFAALKAFGIESKLVLLPHERHGYRAKESILHMAYEQEEWLKTLEIESSS
;
A
#
# COMPACT_ATOMS: atom_id res chain seq x y z
N MET A 1 6.34 49.68 20.15
CA MET A 1 5.72 49.52 18.82
C MET A 1 6.85 49.18 17.85
N ALA A 2 7.04 47.89 17.56
CA ALA A 2 8.00 47.46 16.54
C ALA A 2 7.47 47.91 15.16
N SER A 3 8.30 48.57 14.36
CA SER A 3 7.94 48.90 12.97
C SER A 3 7.65 47.62 12.20
N ALA A 4 6.51 47.55 11.51
CA ALA A 4 6.17 46.41 10.68
C ALA A 4 7.21 46.19 9.57
N ASN A 5 7.63 44.94 9.34
CA ASN A 5 8.54 44.58 8.26
C ASN A 5 7.76 44.61 6.94
N LEU A 6 7.98 45.67 6.15
CA LEU A 6 7.29 45.93 4.89
C LEU A 6 7.46 44.81 3.84
N ASN A 7 8.58 44.07 3.86
CA ASN A 7 8.79 42.96 2.92
C ASN A 7 7.82 41.80 3.18
N ILE A 8 7.52 41.50 4.45
CA ILE A 8 6.59 40.44 4.83
C ILE A 8 5.16 40.82 4.40
N GLU A 9 4.78 42.09 4.57
CA GLU A 9 3.49 42.60 4.08
C GLU A 9 3.39 42.51 2.56
N VAL A 10 4.44 42.91 1.84
CA VAL A 10 4.51 42.79 0.37
C VAL A 10 4.41 41.33 -0.07
N LEU A 11 5.12 40.40 0.57
CA LEU A 11 5.06 38.97 0.26
C LEU A 11 3.65 38.41 0.41
N ALA A 12 2.90 38.82 1.46
CA ALA A 12 1.53 38.41 1.65
C ALA A 12 0.63 38.86 0.48
N VAL A 13 0.73 40.13 0.08
CA VAL A 13 -0.04 40.67 -1.05
C VAL A 13 0.33 40.00 -2.36
N LEU A 14 1.62 39.84 -2.66
CA LEU A 14 2.06 39.17 -3.89
C LEU A 14 1.61 37.71 -3.95
N THR A 15 1.62 37.00 -2.82
CA THR A 15 1.15 35.62 -2.74
C THR A 15 -0.35 35.52 -2.99
N GLN A 16 -1.15 36.42 -2.41
CA GLN A 16 -2.59 36.51 -2.67
C GLN A 16 -2.89 36.81 -4.14
N LEU A 17 -2.08 37.67 -4.75
CA LEU A 17 -2.21 38.06 -6.14
C LEU A 17 -1.80 36.92 -7.10
N ALA A 18 -0.78 36.14 -6.76
CA ALA A 18 -0.40 34.92 -7.47
C ALA A 18 -1.49 33.84 -7.41
N ASP A 19 -2.12 33.66 -6.25
CA ASP A 19 -3.24 32.74 -6.05
C ASP A 19 -4.47 33.19 -6.87
N THR A 20 -4.80 34.47 -6.81
CA THR A 20 -5.90 35.08 -7.60
C THR A 20 -5.72 34.81 -9.10
N LEU A 21 -4.52 35.05 -9.65
CA LEU A 21 -4.24 34.78 -11.06
C LEU A 21 -4.27 33.28 -11.40
N SER A 22 -4.02 32.39 -10.44
CA SER A 22 -4.04 30.95 -10.68
C SER A 22 -5.45 30.42 -10.94
N ARG A 23 -6.46 31.02 -10.28
CA ARG A 23 -7.89 30.65 -10.34
C ARG A 23 -8.62 31.18 -11.59
N LEU A 24 -8.01 32.08 -12.36
CA LEU A 24 -8.62 32.60 -13.58
C LEU A 24 -8.84 31.49 -14.61
N ASN A 25 -10.10 31.26 -15.02
CA ASN A 25 -10.44 30.28 -16.05
C ASN A 25 -10.39 30.92 -17.45
N GLU A 26 -9.52 30.41 -18.32
CA GLU A 26 -9.30 30.90 -19.68
C GLU A 26 -10.54 30.70 -20.59
N HIS A 27 -11.42 29.77 -20.23
CA HIS A 27 -12.64 29.42 -20.98
C HIS A 27 -13.93 30.03 -20.39
N ALA A 28 -13.84 30.80 -19.31
CA ALA A 28 -15.00 31.50 -18.74
C ALA A 28 -15.18 32.90 -19.41
N SER A 29 -16.45 33.30 -19.57
CA SER A 29 -16.84 34.61 -20.12
C SER A 29 -16.69 35.75 -19.12
N THR A 30 -16.82 35.48 -17.81
CA THR A 30 -16.63 36.45 -16.71
C THR A 30 -15.74 35.85 -15.60
N PRO A 31 -14.87 36.63 -14.95
CA PRO A 31 -14.27 36.23 -13.68
C PRO A 31 -15.42 35.97 -12.68
N GLN A 32 -15.49 34.78 -12.08
CA GLN A 32 -16.51 34.50 -11.07
C GLN A 32 -16.23 35.38 -9.84
N THR A 33 -17.09 36.37 -9.60
CA THR A 33 -16.95 37.36 -8.52
C THR A 33 -17.12 36.79 -7.12
N ASN A 34 -17.53 35.54 -6.98
CA ASN A 34 -17.70 34.89 -5.67
C ASN A 34 -16.41 34.30 -5.09
N ASP A 35 -15.30 34.27 -5.84
CA ASP A 35 -14.01 33.72 -5.42
C ASP A 35 -12.94 34.78 -5.06
N LEU A 36 -13.31 36.06 -5.10
CA LEU A 36 -12.43 37.19 -4.78
C LEU A 36 -12.85 37.77 -3.42
N GLY A 37 -12.15 37.38 -2.36
CA GLY A 37 -12.40 37.88 -1.02
C GLY A 37 -12.34 39.42 -0.94
N SER A 38 -13.41 39.99 -0.39
CA SER A 38 -13.63 41.42 -0.07
C SER A 38 -13.58 42.41 -1.27
N GLU A 39 -14.72 43.01 -1.57
CA GLU A 39 -14.86 44.19 -2.44
C GLU A 39 -13.96 45.37 -2.02
N SER A 40 -13.40 45.38 -0.80
CA SER A 40 -12.55 46.45 -0.29
C SER A 40 -11.14 46.46 -0.88
N ALA A 41 -10.57 45.32 -1.27
CA ALA A 41 -9.19 45.26 -1.77
C ALA A 41 -9.06 45.78 -3.21
N ILE A 42 -10.12 45.69 -4.01
CA ILE A 42 -10.16 46.24 -5.38
C ILE A 42 -10.52 47.73 -5.34
N GLN A 43 -11.40 48.16 -4.43
CA GLN A 43 -11.77 49.58 -4.28
C GLN A 43 -10.60 50.50 -3.88
N GLU A 44 -9.62 50.00 -3.10
CA GLU A 44 -8.41 50.77 -2.77
C GLU A 44 -7.38 50.81 -3.91
N ILE A 45 -7.45 49.91 -4.89
CA ILE A 45 -6.48 49.82 -6.00
C ILE A 45 -6.98 50.56 -7.26
N THR A 46 -8.27 50.87 -7.38
CA THR A 46 -8.85 51.54 -8.56
C THR A 46 -9.25 53.01 -8.35
N GLN A 47 -8.92 53.65 -7.23
CA GLN A 47 -9.09 55.11 -7.06
C GLN A 47 -7.94 55.88 -7.72
N ASP A 48 -7.85 55.83 -9.06
CA ASP A 48 -7.39 56.97 -9.87
C ASP A 48 -7.62 56.79 -11.39
N THR A 49 -8.16 55.65 -11.85
CA THR A 49 -8.51 55.46 -13.26
C THR A 49 -9.74 54.58 -13.42
N ALA A 50 -10.94 55.17 -13.33
CA ALA A 50 -12.14 54.80 -14.09
C ALA A 50 -13.39 55.54 -13.56
N ASN A 51 -13.64 56.73 -14.09
CA ASN A 51 -15.00 57.24 -14.22
C ASN A 51 -15.37 57.07 -15.70
N LEU A 52 -16.02 55.96 -16.06
CA LEU A 52 -16.88 55.85 -17.24
C LEU A 52 -17.66 54.52 -17.20
N ALA A 53 -18.98 54.66 -17.20
CA ALA A 53 -20.01 53.69 -17.59
C ALA A 53 -20.25 52.44 -16.72
N LEU A 54 -21.13 52.60 -15.72
CA LEU A 54 -22.06 51.53 -15.32
C LEU A 54 -23.50 52.09 -15.37
N SER A 55 -24.30 51.56 -16.29
CA SER A 55 -25.76 51.67 -16.27
C SER A 55 -26.40 50.31 -16.55
N ASN A 56 -27.32 49.95 -15.66
CA ASN A 56 -28.18 48.75 -15.56
C ASN A 56 -28.66 48.10 -16.87
N GLU A 57 -28.80 46.76 -16.88
CA GLU A 57 -30.08 46.04 -16.97
C GLU A 57 -29.92 44.51 -16.80
N ALA A 58 -31.02 43.82 -16.45
CA ALA A 58 -31.12 42.44 -15.95
C ALA A 58 -31.38 41.37 -17.03
N GLN A 59 -31.03 40.08 -16.78
CA GLN A 59 -31.86 38.85 -16.95
C GLN A 59 -31.06 37.51 -17.05
N THR A 60 -31.49 36.52 -16.24
CA THR A 60 -31.54 35.02 -16.34
C THR A 60 -30.42 34.13 -16.96
N PRO A 61 -30.31 32.83 -16.54
CA PRO A 61 -29.09 32.04 -16.65
C PRO A 61 -29.07 31.06 -17.85
N HIS A 62 -28.07 31.21 -18.73
CA HIS A 62 -27.48 30.14 -19.55
C HIS A 62 -25.99 30.47 -19.76
N PRO A 63 -25.04 29.52 -19.64
CA PRO A 63 -23.64 29.80 -19.92
C PRO A 63 -23.44 29.90 -21.44
N THR A 64 -23.34 31.11 -21.96
CA THR A 64 -22.98 31.40 -23.35
C THR A 64 -21.46 31.18 -23.54
N PRO A 65 -21.01 30.46 -24.59
CA PRO A 65 -19.58 30.21 -24.82
C PRO A 65 -18.82 31.51 -25.12
N VAL A 66 -17.52 31.54 -24.78
CA VAL A 66 -16.62 32.69 -24.98
C VAL A 66 -16.72 33.24 -26.40
N HIS A 67 -17.21 34.48 -26.54
CA HIS A 67 -17.30 35.17 -27.83
C HIS A 67 -15.99 35.90 -28.11
N LEU A 68 -15.24 35.45 -29.14
CA LEU A 68 -14.23 36.29 -29.77
C LEU A 68 -14.95 37.55 -30.32
N THR A 69 -14.54 38.75 -29.92
CA THR A 69 -15.10 40.00 -30.48
C THR A 69 -14.20 40.61 -31.56
N HIS A 70 -12.97 40.11 -31.69
CA HIS A 70 -12.00 40.52 -32.69
C HIS A 70 -11.08 39.36 -33.10
N TYR A 71 -10.49 39.45 -34.29
CA TYR A 71 -9.50 38.47 -34.78
C TYR A 71 -8.17 39.14 -35.15
N ARG A 72 -8.17 40.14 -36.04
CA ARG A 72 -6.96 40.86 -36.49
C ARG A 72 -6.76 42.19 -35.76
N THR A 73 -7.76 43.07 -35.79
CA THR A 73 -7.66 44.41 -35.21
C THR A 73 -7.93 44.37 -33.71
N GLN A 74 -7.01 44.90 -32.89
CA GLN A 74 -7.13 44.88 -31.43
C GLN A 74 -8.07 46.00 -30.94
N PRO A 75 -8.94 45.74 -29.96
CA PRO A 75 -9.72 46.80 -29.32
C PRO A 75 -8.80 47.71 -28.49
N PRO A 76 -9.12 49.01 -28.34
CA PRO A 76 -8.31 49.97 -27.58
C PRO A 76 -7.99 49.50 -26.14
N SER A 77 -8.96 48.88 -25.48
CA SER A 77 -8.81 48.32 -24.12
C SER A 77 -7.74 47.23 -24.03
N LEU A 78 -7.55 46.42 -25.08
CA LEU A 78 -6.50 45.41 -25.13
C LEU A 78 -5.11 46.04 -25.39
N VAL A 79 -5.04 47.08 -26.21
CA VAL A 79 -3.80 47.83 -26.46
C VAL A 79 -3.32 48.51 -25.18
N GLU A 80 -4.25 49.10 -24.42
CA GLU A 80 -3.98 49.69 -23.11
C GLU A 80 -3.51 48.63 -22.10
N ALA A 81 -4.17 47.47 -22.03
CA ALA A 81 -3.74 46.36 -21.17
C ALA A 81 -2.31 45.90 -21.48
N TYR A 82 -1.93 45.75 -22.76
CA TYR A 82 -0.54 45.45 -23.13
C TYR A 82 0.45 46.55 -22.76
N THR A 83 0.02 47.81 -22.79
CA THR A 83 0.84 48.95 -22.37
C THR A 83 1.09 48.89 -20.86
N HIS A 84 0.07 48.62 -20.06
CA HIS A 84 0.21 48.41 -18.61
C HIS A 84 1.09 47.20 -18.27
N ILE A 85 0.95 46.08 -19.00
CA ILE A 85 1.85 44.92 -18.85
C ILE A 85 3.31 45.31 -19.13
N SER A 86 3.57 46.03 -20.23
CA SER A 86 4.92 46.47 -20.60
C SER A 86 5.50 47.42 -19.54
N THR A 87 4.72 48.41 -19.12
CA THR A 87 5.13 49.40 -18.11
C THR A 87 5.42 48.72 -16.77
N GLY A 88 4.54 47.81 -16.31
CA GLY A 88 4.74 47.06 -15.07
C GLY A 88 5.97 46.14 -15.13
N ALA A 89 6.20 45.45 -16.24
CA ALA A 89 7.37 44.60 -16.43
C ALA A 89 8.68 45.40 -16.44
N GLN A 90 8.72 46.53 -17.15
CA GLN A 90 9.88 47.44 -17.15
C GLN A 90 10.13 48.02 -15.75
N TYR A 91 9.06 48.34 -15.02
CA TYR A 91 9.13 48.86 -13.66
C TYR A 91 9.72 47.84 -12.68
N ILE A 92 9.24 46.60 -12.71
CA ILE A 92 9.78 45.49 -11.90
C ILE A 92 11.23 45.21 -12.28
N HIS A 93 11.53 45.13 -13.58
CA HIS A 93 12.88 44.87 -14.07
C HIS A 93 13.89 45.90 -13.56
N ALA A 94 13.56 47.19 -13.60
CA ALA A 94 14.43 48.26 -13.11
C ALA A 94 14.55 48.26 -11.56
N THR A 95 13.46 47.93 -10.87
CA THR A 95 13.41 47.95 -9.40
C THR A 95 14.11 46.74 -8.78
N SER A 96 14.06 45.57 -9.40
CA SER A 96 14.68 44.34 -8.88
C SER A 96 16.21 44.45 -8.80
N THR A 97 16.83 45.19 -9.72
CA THR A 97 18.26 45.50 -9.68
C THR A 97 18.61 46.37 -8.48
N LYS A 98 17.81 47.41 -8.23
CA LYS A 98 17.99 48.30 -7.07
C LYS A 98 17.77 47.53 -5.78
N TYR A 99 16.75 46.68 -5.72
CA TYR A 99 16.46 45.82 -4.58
C TYR A 99 17.67 44.96 -4.22
N THR A 100 18.26 44.23 -5.18
CA THR A 100 19.43 43.38 -4.91
C THR A 100 20.69 44.14 -4.50
N LEU A 101 20.88 45.38 -4.96
CA LEU A 101 22.05 46.20 -4.63
C LEU A 101 21.91 46.88 -3.25
N VAL A 102 20.73 47.43 -2.95
CA VAL A 102 20.45 48.21 -1.74
C VAL A 102 20.18 47.31 -0.53
N SER A 103 19.53 46.15 -0.75
CA SER A 103 19.29 45.13 0.28
C SER A 103 20.56 44.51 0.86
N LYS A 104 21.73 44.74 0.25
CA LYS A 104 23.05 44.39 0.82
C LYS A 104 23.57 45.41 1.85
N ILE A 105 23.00 46.61 1.88
CA ILE A 105 23.49 47.76 2.65
C ILE A 105 22.54 48.10 3.79
N ASP A 106 21.24 48.26 3.51
CA ASP A 106 20.20 48.60 4.50
C ASP A 106 18.88 47.91 4.15
N TYR A 107 18.78 46.63 4.54
CA TYR A 107 17.66 45.77 4.19
C TYR A 107 16.35 46.15 4.87
N GLU A 108 16.41 46.47 6.17
CA GLU A 108 15.22 46.69 6.99
C GLU A 108 14.49 47.99 6.64
N LYS A 109 15.20 49.01 6.14
CA LYS A 109 14.60 50.33 5.86
C LYS A 109 14.48 50.65 4.38
N GLU A 110 15.53 50.46 3.58
CA GLU A 110 15.48 50.76 2.14
C GLU A 110 15.00 49.56 1.30
N GLY A 111 15.30 48.33 1.73
CA GLY A 111 14.79 47.10 1.10
C GLY A 111 13.25 47.04 1.14
N GLY A 112 12.64 47.31 2.31
CA GLY A 112 11.20 47.38 2.48
C GLY A 112 10.48 48.34 1.52
N ASN A 113 11.04 49.54 1.31
CA ASN A 113 10.45 50.51 0.37
C ASN A 113 10.55 50.05 -1.09
N LEU A 114 11.65 49.39 -1.47
CA LEU A 114 11.82 48.85 -2.81
C LEU A 114 10.94 47.62 -3.06
N ALA A 115 10.64 46.81 -2.02
CA ALA A 115 9.64 45.75 -2.12
C ALA A 115 8.24 46.33 -2.39
N VAL A 116 7.87 47.45 -1.76
CA VAL A 116 6.61 48.14 -2.07
C VAL A 116 6.56 48.60 -3.52
N GLU A 117 7.67 49.07 -4.09
CA GLU A 117 7.74 49.43 -5.50
C GLU A 117 7.64 48.20 -6.44
N LEU A 118 8.25 47.07 -6.06
CA LEU A 118 8.07 45.80 -6.78
C LEU A 118 6.60 45.33 -6.73
N ARG A 119 5.92 45.53 -5.59
CA ARG A 119 4.50 45.23 -5.41
C ARG A 119 3.63 46.01 -6.40
N LYS A 120 3.84 47.33 -6.52
CA LYS A 120 3.08 48.20 -7.44
C LYS A 120 3.20 47.74 -8.89
N GLY A 121 4.41 47.34 -9.31
CA GLY A 121 4.61 46.79 -10.65
C GLY A 121 3.86 45.48 -10.87
N ALA A 122 3.81 44.62 -9.85
CA ALA A 122 3.10 43.34 -9.91
C ALA A 122 1.56 43.53 -9.92
N GLU A 123 1.05 44.47 -9.13
CA GLU A 123 -0.34 44.89 -9.12
C GLU A 123 -0.77 45.42 -10.49
N LEU A 124 0.07 46.24 -11.14
CA LEU A 124 -0.19 46.75 -12.49
C LEU A 124 -0.30 45.63 -13.53
N ILE A 125 0.59 44.62 -13.48
CA ILE A 125 0.54 43.45 -14.37
C ILE A 125 -0.73 42.62 -14.10
N ALA A 126 -1.11 42.43 -12.84
CA ALA A 126 -2.32 41.68 -12.50
C ALA A 126 -3.60 42.40 -12.91
N ALA A 127 -3.69 43.72 -12.70
CA ALA A 127 -4.83 44.53 -13.15
C ALA A 127 -4.99 44.48 -14.67
N ALA A 128 -3.88 44.59 -15.41
CA ALA A 128 -3.88 44.44 -16.86
C ALA A 128 -4.27 43.02 -17.29
N THR A 129 -3.86 41.99 -16.54
CA THR A 129 -4.26 40.60 -16.78
C THR A 129 -5.77 40.42 -16.57
N LEU A 130 -6.35 40.97 -15.50
CA LEU A 130 -7.79 40.95 -15.27
C LEU A 130 -8.55 41.69 -16.38
N THR A 131 -8.00 42.78 -16.89
CA THR A 131 -8.55 43.51 -18.04
C THR A 131 -8.64 42.60 -19.27
N VAL A 132 -7.59 41.82 -19.58
CA VAL A 132 -7.60 40.82 -20.67
C VAL A 132 -8.66 39.72 -20.48
N PHE A 133 -9.03 39.41 -19.23
CA PHE A 133 -10.08 38.45 -18.92
C PHE A 133 -11.49 39.05 -18.96
N SER A 134 -11.62 40.38 -19.02
CA SER A 134 -12.91 41.06 -19.17
C SER A 134 -13.57 40.75 -20.52
N PRO A 135 -14.90 40.49 -20.55
CA PRO A 135 -15.65 40.28 -21.79
C PRO A 135 -15.46 41.41 -22.81
N GLU A 136 -15.27 42.65 -22.36
CA GLU A 136 -15.15 43.84 -23.21
C GLU A 136 -13.91 43.83 -24.11
N THR A 137 -12.86 43.09 -23.74
CA THR A 137 -11.67 42.92 -24.58
C THR A 137 -11.85 41.85 -25.67
N GLY A 138 -12.84 40.96 -25.49
CA GLY A 138 -13.13 39.80 -26.34
C GLY A 138 -11.93 38.95 -26.73
N CYS A 139 -11.00 38.78 -25.79
CA CYS A 139 -9.87 37.87 -25.92
C CYS A 139 -10.36 36.41 -25.82
N GLY A 140 -9.88 35.57 -26.74
CA GLY A 140 -10.10 34.13 -26.69
C GLY A 140 -9.19 33.42 -25.68
N PRO A 141 -9.41 32.12 -25.43
CA PRO A 141 -8.66 31.35 -24.45
C PRO A 141 -7.14 31.39 -24.64
N SER A 142 -6.64 31.40 -25.90
CA SER A 142 -5.20 31.43 -26.19
C SER A 142 -4.52 32.71 -25.68
N VAL A 143 -5.10 33.89 -25.92
CA VAL A 143 -4.54 35.16 -25.43
C VAL A 143 -4.55 35.21 -23.91
N LYS A 144 -5.68 34.80 -23.30
CA LYS A 144 -5.84 34.70 -21.86
C LYS A 144 -4.77 33.79 -21.22
N ARG A 145 -4.51 32.63 -21.83
CA ARG A 145 -3.47 31.68 -21.39
C ARG A 145 -2.08 32.28 -21.41
N TYR A 146 -1.66 32.90 -22.52
CA TYR A 146 -0.34 33.50 -22.64
C TYR A 146 -0.12 34.64 -21.64
N VAL A 147 -1.12 35.52 -21.48
CA VAL A 147 -1.03 36.65 -20.54
C VAL A 147 -1.01 36.16 -19.09
N LYS A 148 -1.87 35.20 -18.73
CA LYS A 148 -1.89 34.58 -17.39
C LYS A 148 -0.56 33.90 -17.05
N GLN A 149 0.02 33.12 -17.97
CA GLN A 149 1.30 32.45 -17.77
C GLN A 149 2.43 33.46 -17.56
N PHE A 150 2.48 34.52 -18.37
CA PHE A 150 3.44 35.61 -18.20
C PHE A 150 3.33 36.28 -16.84
N ALA A 151 2.12 36.72 -16.45
CA ALA A 151 1.89 37.40 -15.19
C ALA A 151 2.31 36.55 -13.99
N ARG A 152 1.89 35.27 -13.97
CA ARG A 152 2.29 34.32 -12.93
C ARG A 152 3.80 34.12 -12.86
N GLY A 153 4.48 34.02 -14.01
CA GLY A 153 5.93 33.87 -14.08
C GLY A 153 6.68 35.07 -13.48
N VAL A 154 6.24 36.29 -13.78
CA VAL A 154 6.83 37.52 -13.22
C VAL A 154 6.61 37.59 -11.71
N ILE A 155 5.37 37.42 -11.25
CA ILE A 155 5.02 37.55 -9.83
C ILE A 155 5.71 36.47 -8.98
N ALA A 156 5.73 35.22 -9.45
CA ALA A 156 6.44 34.14 -8.76
C ALA A 156 7.95 34.41 -8.65
N SER A 157 8.55 35.00 -9.69
CA SER A 157 9.97 35.38 -9.67
C SER A 157 10.24 36.52 -8.68
N VAL A 158 9.35 37.51 -8.59
CA VAL A 158 9.45 38.61 -7.61
C VAL A 158 9.28 38.09 -6.17
N ILE A 159 8.31 37.21 -5.92
CA ILE A 159 8.15 36.53 -4.62
C ILE A 159 9.45 35.80 -4.26
N SER A 160 9.97 34.98 -5.18
CA SER A 160 11.21 34.23 -4.93
C SER A 160 12.41 35.14 -4.65
N LEU A 161 12.48 36.32 -5.26
CA LEU A 161 13.53 37.30 -5.00
C LEU A 161 13.40 37.86 -3.59
N ILE A 162 12.23 38.38 -3.21
CA ILE A 162 12.01 39.00 -1.89
C ILE A 162 12.19 37.96 -0.77
N THR A 163 11.62 36.75 -0.93
CA THR A 163 11.76 35.65 0.05
C THR A 163 13.23 35.30 0.29
N SER A 164 14.06 35.25 -0.76
CA SER A 164 15.47 34.91 -0.62
C SER A 164 16.28 35.93 0.20
N PHE A 165 15.82 37.18 0.29
CA PHE A 165 16.44 38.17 1.18
C PHE A 165 15.85 38.11 2.60
N GLU A 166 14.56 37.82 2.76
CA GLU A 166 13.91 37.63 4.07
C GLU A 166 14.44 36.42 4.83
N ASP A 167 14.67 35.29 4.13
CA ASP A 167 15.20 34.06 4.74
C ASP A 167 16.73 34.10 4.90
N GLY A 168 17.37 35.20 4.50
CA GLY A 168 18.81 35.42 4.60
C GLY A 168 19.65 34.62 3.59
N THR A 169 19.06 33.80 2.72
CA THR A 169 19.81 32.97 1.75
C THR A 169 20.55 33.79 0.70
N ALA A 170 20.02 34.95 0.32
CA ALA A 170 20.66 35.91 -0.56
C ALA A 170 21.81 36.71 0.11
N LEU A 171 21.88 36.71 1.45
CA LEU A 171 22.87 37.43 2.27
C LEU A 171 23.91 36.50 2.90
N ALA A 172 23.60 35.22 3.10
CA ALA A 172 24.45 34.23 3.74
C ALA A 172 25.54 33.72 2.77
N GLY A 173 26.69 34.40 2.71
CA GLY A 173 27.89 33.84 2.10
C GLY A 173 28.99 34.87 1.80
N GLY A 174 30.24 34.50 2.09
CA GLY A 174 31.44 35.22 1.62
C GLY A 174 31.48 35.32 0.09
N GLN A 175 32.45 36.07 -0.45
CA GLN A 175 32.54 36.66 -1.80
C GLN A 175 32.17 35.80 -3.05
N SER A 176 31.77 34.53 -2.93
CA SER A 176 31.34 33.65 -4.02
C SER A 176 29.82 33.37 -4.12
N ASN A 177 28.97 33.81 -3.19
CA ASN A 177 27.53 33.47 -3.26
C ASN A 177 26.73 34.46 -4.15
N GLN A 178 26.23 33.99 -5.31
CA GLN A 178 25.54 34.80 -6.33
C GLN A 178 24.01 34.66 -6.34
N ILE A 179 23.40 34.19 -5.24
CA ILE A 179 21.96 33.89 -5.19
C ILE A 179 21.08 35.12 -5.47
N GLY A 180 21.35 36.27 -4.83
CA GLY A 180 20.60 37.51 -5.10
C GLY A 180 20.63 37.92 -6.59
N PRO A 181 21.82 38.03 -7.21
CA PRO A 181 21.95 38.25 -8.65
C PRO A 181 21.26 37.19 -9.53
N GLN A 182 21.33 35.91 -9.18
CA GLN A 182 20.66 34.83 -9.92
C GLN A 182 19.13 34.98 -9.88
N LYS A 183 18.56 35.28 -8.70
CA LYS A 183 17.12 35.54 -8.53
C LYS A 183 16.70 36.80 -9.28
N THR A 184 17.56 37.82 -9.32
CA THR A 184 17.35 39.03 -10.13
C THR A 184 17.32 38.70 -11.62
N GLY A 185 18.24 37.86 -12.09
CA GLY A 185 18.27 37.40 -13.48
C GLY A 185 17.02 36.59 -13.87
N ALA A 186 16.46 35.80 -12.95
CA ALA A 186 15.19 35.12 -13.15
C ALA A 186 14.02 36.11 -13.30
N VAL A 187 13.98 37.16 -12.47
CA VAL A 187 13.00 38.26 -12.60
C VAL A 187 13.14 38.98 -13.93
N TRP A 188 14.36 39.26 -14.39
CA TRP A 188 14.62 39.88 -15.70
C TRP A 188 14.10 39.03 -16.85
N SER A 189 14.49 37.76 -16.90
CA SER A 189 14.05 36.81 -17.93
C SER A 189 12.51 36.71 -17.97
N ALA A 190 11.87 36.65 -16.80
CA ALA A 190 10.42 36.64 -16.70
C ALA A 190 9.79 37.95 -17.20
N CYS A 191 10.38 39.11 -16.87
CA CYS A 191 9.88 40.41 -17.34
C CYS A 191 10.06 40.54 -18.86
N ASP A 192 11.24 40.28 -19.41
CA ASP A 192 11.57 40.44 -20.84
C ASP A 192 10.68 39.60 -21.77
N ALA A 193 10.08 38.52 -21.24
CA ALA A 193 9.12 37.71 -21.96
C ALA A 193 7.85 38.49 -22.42
N TYR A 194 7.58 39.70 -21.92
CA TYR A 194 6.42 40.50 -22.35
C TYR A 194 6.48 40.85 -23.85
N VAL A 195 7.69 41.01 -24.39
CA VAL A 195 7.93 41.29 -25.82
C VAL A 195 7.46 40.12 -26.67
N GLN A 196 7.52 38.91 -26.12
CA GLN A 196 7.10 37.68 -26.78
C GLN A 196 5.60 37.42 -26.66
N LEU A 197 4.81 38.21 -25.92
CA LEU A 197 3.36 37.98 -25.83
C LEU A 197 2.68 38.16 -27.20
N PRO A 198 1.82 37.22 -27.63
CA PRO A 198 1.12 37.35 -28.89
C PRO A 198 0.13 38.51 -28.79
N LYS A 199 0.22 39.46 -29.73
CA LYS A 199 -0.61 40.66 -29.74
C LYS A 199 -1.96 40.37 -30.44
N GLY A 200 -2.97 39.99 -29.66
CA GLY A 200 -4.34 39.70 -30.14
C GLY A 200 -4.58 38.24 -30.56
N ASN A 201 -5.87 37.90 -30.77
CA ASN A 201 -6.35 36.54 -30.95
C ASN A 201 -5.69 35.79 -32.12
N ARG A 202 -5.60 36.43 -33.31
CA ARG A 202 -4.95 35.81 -34.47
C ARG A 202 -3.52 35.38 -34.20
N ASN A 203 -2.72 36.24 -33.57
CA ASN A 203 -1.31 35.93 -33.32
C ASN A 203 -1.13 34.82 -32.29
N ALA A 204 -2.01 34.74 -31.29
CA ALA A 204 -2.00 33.68 -30.30
C ALA A 204 -2.37 32.32 -30.93
N MET A 205 -3.49 32.27 -31.67
CA MET A 205 -3.97 31.08 -32.35
C MET A 205 -2.99 30.61 -33.43
N ARG A 206 -2.40 31.56 -34.18
CA ARG A 206 -1.36 31.26 -35.18
C ARG A 206 -0.13 30.64 -34.54
N ARG A 207 0.31 31.16 -33.41
CA ARG A 207 1.46 30.61 -32.68
C ARG A 207 1.18 29.18 -32.23
N GLU A 208 0.05 28.92 -31.59
CA GLU A 208 -0.32 27.57 -31.11
C GLU A 208 -0.38 26.56 -32.27
N CYS A 209 -1.06 26.88 -33.36
CA CYS A 209 -1.12 26.00 -34.53
C CYS A 209 0.24 25.79 -35.21
N MET A 210 1.10 26.80 -35.27
CA MET A 210 2.45 26.63 -35.83
C MET A 210 3.34 25.77 -34.93
N THR A 211 3.17 25.85 -33.61
CA THR A 211 3.81 24.93 -32.66
C THR A 211 3.34 23.51 -32.93
N TRP A 212 2.03 23.24 -33.00
CA TRP A 212 1.53 21.89 -33.27
C TRP A 212 1.94 21.36 -34.66
N VAL A 213 2.01 22.22 -35.67
CA VAL A 213 2.54 21.86 -37.00
C VAL A 213 4.01 21.47 -36.91
N ARG A 214 4.81 22.19 -36.11
CA ARG A 214 6.21 21.86 -35.87
C ARG A 214 6.32 20.54 -35.12
N ASP A 215 5.54 20.32 -34.07
CA ASP A 215 5.55 19.06 -33.31
C ASP A 215 5.22 17.87 -34.23
N CYS A 216 4.23 18.03 -35.12
CA CYS A 216 3.95 17.03 -36.16
C CYS A 216 5.16 16.77 -37.08
N MET A 217 5.88 17.81 -37.47
CA MET A 217 7.04 17.70 -38.36
C MET A 217 8.21 17.00 -37.67
N ASP A 218 8.49 17.40 -36.43
CA ASP A 218 9.59 16.87 -35.63
C ASP A 218 9.32 15.38 -35.36
N SER A 219 8.11 15.00 -34.89
CA SER A 219 7.74 13.59 -34.70
C SER A 219 7.67 12.78 -35.99
N THR A 220 7.16 13.35 -37.10
CA THR A 220 7.14 12.65 -38.39
C THR A 220 8.57 12.36 -38.86
N SER A 221 9.48 13.33 -38.75
CA SER A 221 10.87 13.19 -39.21
C SER A 221 11.61 12.15 -38.38
N GLU A 222 11.45 12.19 -37.06
CA GLU A 222 12.02 11.21 -36.14
C GLU A 222 11.63 9.77 -36.50
N PHE A 223 10.33 9.48 -36.65
CA PHE A 223 9.91 8.12 -36.99
C PHE A 223 10.19 7.74 -38.45
N GLU A 224 10.33 8.70 -39.37
CA GLU A 224 10.81 8.43 -40.73
C GLU A 224 12.28 8.05 -40.75
N GLU A 225 13.13 8.68 -39.94
CA GLU A 225 14.53 8.28 -39.76
C GLU A 225 14.62 6.85 -39.25
N VAL A 226 13.82 6.50 -38.24
CA VAL A 226 13.74 5.13 -37.71
C VAL A 226 13.25 4.13 -38.76
N MET A 227 12.22 4.48 -39.54
CA MET A 227 11.72 3.61 -40.63
C MET A 227 12.74 3.41 -41.77
N ASN A 228 13.61 4.39 -42.01
CA ASN A 228 14.64 4.31 -43.05
C ASN A 228 15.80 3.38 -42.67
N LEU A 229 15.91 2.97 -41.40
CA LEU A 229 16.89 1.98 -40.95
C LEU A 229 16.64 0.58 -41.56
N GLY A 230 15.42 0.30 -42.04
CA GLY A 230 15.04 -0.98 -42.65
C GLY A 230 14.11 -1.82 -41.77
N GLU A 231 13.68 -2.97 -42.30
CA GLU A 231 12.92 -3.96 -41.52
C GLU A 231 13.90 -4.91 -40.82
N ARG A 232 13.70 -5.18 -39.53
CA ARG A 232 14.47 -6.20 -38.81
C ARG A 232 14.17 -7.58 -39.40
N GLU A 233 15.19 -8.35 -39.78
CA GLU A 233 15.03 -9.73 -40.27
C GLU A 233 14.67 -10.67 -39.11
N ASP A 234 13.57 -11.41 -39.22
CA ASP A 234 13.21 -12.44 -38.24
C ASP A 234 14.08 -13.70 -38.49
N GLY A 235 15.35 -13.67 -38.06
CA GLY A 235 16.22 -14.85 -38.15
C GLY A 235 17.67 -14.64 -37.71
N ASN A 236 18.07 -15.39 -36.67
CA ASN A 236 19.42 -15.54 -36.08
C ASN A 236 19.99 -14.34 -35.30
N ASP A 237 19.89 -14.45 -33.98
CA ASP A 237 20.51 -13.60 -32.95
C ASP A 237 22.05 -13.76 -32.89
N GLU A 238 22.77 -13.43 -33.97
CA GLU A 238 24.22 -13.30 -33.93
C GLU A 238 24.67 -11.97 -34.54
N GLU A 239 25.05 -11.05 -33.64
CA GLU A 239 25.54 -9.68 -33.84
C GLU A 239 24.46 -8.63 -34.19
N LEU A 240 24.39 -7.53 -33.41
CA LEU A 240 24.43 -6.12 -33.88
C LEU A 240 23.85 -5.14 -32.84
N THR A 241 24.65 -4.13 -32.47
CA THR A 241 24.31 -3.06 -31.51
C THR A 241 23.44 -1.93 -32.09
N TYR A 242 22.89 -2.09 -33.31
CA TYR A 242 22.05 -1.11 -34.01
C TYR A 242 20.64 -1.62 -34.36
N GLU A 243 20.31 -2.89 -34.11
CA GLU A 243 19.00 -3.48 -34.46
C GLU A 243 17.89 -3.22 -33.42
N GLU A 244 18.22 -2.63 -32.25
CA GLU A 244 17.25 -2.35 -31.18
C GLU A 244 16.31 -1.17 -31.50
N GLU A 245 16.63 -0.33 -32.49
CA GLU A 245 15.78 0.79 -32.92
C GLU A 245 14.93 0.45 -34.16
N MET A 246 15.16 -0.70 -34.81
CA MET A 246 14.48 -1.09 -36.05
C MET A 246 13.12 -1.76 -35.80
N TYR A 247 12.13 -1.44 -36.64
CA TYR A 247 10.82 -2.08 -36.59
C TYR A 247 10.81 -3.42 -37.35
N THR A 248 10.09 -4.42 -36.82
CA THR A 248 9.74 -5.63 -37.57
C THR A 248 8.83 -5.31 -38.76
N ALA A 249 8.73 -6.20 -39.74
CA ALA A 249 7.81 -6.05 -40.88
C ALA A 249 6.33 -5.80 -40.47
N ARG A 250 5.93 -6.29 -39.29
CA ARG A 250 4.59 -6.06 -38.73
C ARG A 250 4.46 -4.65 -38.12
N GLU A 251 5.42 -4.25 -37.30
CA GLU A 251 5.46 -2.91 -36.68
C GLU A 251 5.61 -1.81 -37.73
N MET A 252 6.45 -2.04 -38.73
CA MET A 252 6.70 -1.13 -39.86
C MET A 252 5.39 -0.74 -40.55
N LYS A 253 4.42 -1.65 -40.68
CA LYS A 253 3.09 -1.33 -41.25
C LYS A 253 2.27 -0.39 -40.36
N ILE A 254 2.36 -0.57 -39.04
CA ILE A 254 1.61 0.22 -38.05
C ILE A 254 2.21 1.62 -37.94
N VAL A 255 3.53 1.71 -37.85
CA VAL A 255 4.25 2.98 -37.79
C VAL A 255 4.04 3.78 -39.08
N LYS A 256 4.12 3.14 -40.26
CA LYS A 256 3.79 3.79 -41.55
C LYS A 256 2.37 4.38 -41.54
N ALA A 257 1.39 3.67 -40.99
CA ALA A 257 0.02 4.18 -40.89
C ALA A 257 -0.08 5.36 -39.91
N ALA A 258 0.57 5.27 -38.75
CA ALA A 258 0.62 6.30 -37.73
C ALA A 258 1.28 7.59 -38.23
N VAL A 259 2.46 7.48 -38.85
CA VAL A 259 3.19 8.60 -39.46
C VAL A 259 2.35 9.27 -40.56
N ASN A 260 1.60 8.50 -41.35
CA ASN A 260 0.66 9.07 -42.33
C ASN A 260 -0.47 9.87 -41.67
N VAL A 261 -0.97 9.45 -40.50
CA VAL A 261 -1.97 10.21 -39.73
C VAL A 261 -1.37 11.50 -39.16
N MET A 262 -0.10 11.48 -38.71
CA MET A 262 0.62 12.70 -38.28
C MET A 262 0.81 13.68 -39.44
N LYS A 263 1.17 13.21 -40.64
CA LYS A 263 1.22 14.03 -41.86
C LYS A 263 -0.14 14.63 -42.23
N CYS A 264 -1.22 13.85 -42.12
CA CYS A 264 -2.57 14.36 -42.30
C CYS A 264 -2.92 15.42 -41.26
N THR A 265 -2.50 15.24 -40.00
CA THR A 265 -2.69 16.19 -38.91
C THR A 265 -1.99 17.52 -39.21
N LYS A 266 -0.72 17.48 -39.59
CA LYS A 266 0.03 18.66 -40.06
C LYS A 266 -0.73 19.43 -41.15
N ASN A 267 -1.22 18.73 -42.17
CA ASN A 267 -1.92 19.35 -43.30
C ASN A 267 -3.26 19.97 -42.87
N VAL A 268 -4.01 19.32 -41.98
CA VAL A 268 -5.28 19.85 -41.44
C VAL A 268 -5.04 21.06 -40.55
N LEU A 269 -4.01 21.06 -39.69
CA LEU A 269 -3.64 22.22 -38.88
C LEU A 269 -3.23 23.42 -39.75
N GLY A 270 -2.47 23.18 -40.83
CA GLY A 270 -2.15 24.20 -41.82
C GLY A 270 -3.39 24.74 -42.55
N LEU A 271 -4.38 23.88 -42.80
CA LEU A 271 -5.66 24.27 -43.42
C LEU A 271 -6.53 25.09 -42.45
N VAL A 272 -6.58 24.73 -41.17
CA VAL A 272 -7.27 25.49 -40.13
C VAL A 272 -6.76 26.94 -40.11
N LEU A 273 -5.44 27.13 -40.14
CA LEU A 273 -4.84 28.46 -40.21
C LEU A 273 -5.30 29.26 -41.43
N LYS A 274 -5.24 28.65 -42.62
CA LYS A 274 -5.69 29.29 -43.86
C LYS A 274 -7.19 29.64 -43.81
N ALA A 275 -8.02 28.76 -43.26
CA ALA A 275 -9.46 28.94 -43.18
C ALA A 275 -9.83 30.06 -42.19
N CYS A 276 -9.21 30.09 -41.00
CA CYS A 276 -9.37 31.19 -40.05
C CYS A 276 -8.90 32.53 -40.62
N ASP A 277 -7.78 32.57 -41.35
CA ASP A 277 -7.29 33.78 -42.00
C ASP A 277 -8.26 34.27 -43.10
N CYS A 278 -8.84 33.39 -43.94
CA CYS A 278 -9.82 33.77 -44.97
C CYS A 278 -11.09 34.38 -44.36
N VAL A 279 -11.67 33.72 -43.35
CA VAL A 279 -12.87 34.22 -42.66
C VAL A 279 -12.54 35.53 -41.91
N GLY A 280 -11.34 35.62 -41.33
CA GLY A 280 -10.83 36.82 -40.69
C GLY A 280 -10.68 38.01 -41.64
N ASP A 281 -10.25 37.79 -42.88
CA ASP A 281 -10.10 38.85 -43.89
C ASP A 281 -11.46 39.45 -44.27
N VAL A 282 -12.49 38.63 -44.39
CA VAL A 282 -13.86 39.07 -44.67
C VAL A 282 -14.45 39.88 -43.50
N ILE A 283 -14.15 39.49 -42.25
CA ILE A 283 -14.54 40.24 -41.05
C ILE A 283 -13.92 41.65 -41.03
N GLU A 284 -12.72 41.85 -41.58
CA GLU A 284 -12.05 43.16 -41.60
C GLU A 284 -12.43 44.01 -42.83
N MET A 285 -12.64 43.40 -44.01
CA MET A 285 -13.03 44.11 -45.25
C MET A 285 -14.34 44.90 -45.13
N THR A 286 -15.22 44.48 -44.21
CA THR A 286 -16.50 45.14 -43.92
C THR A 286 -16.40 46.36 -43.00
N ASN A 287 -15.22 46.66 -42.44
CA ASN A 287 -15.00 47.89 -41.67
C ASN A 287 -14.62 49.11 -42.52
N ASP A 288 -14.24 48.93 -43.81
CA ASP A 288 -13.48 49.97 -44.53
C ASP A 288 -13.99 50.35 -45.95
N THR A 289 -15.17 49.92 -46.43
CA THR A 289 -15.65 50.35 -47.76
C THR A 289 -17.16 50.60 -47.90
N GLN A 290 -17.49 51.69 -48.60
CA GLN A 290 -18.83 52.19 -48.97
C GLN A 290 -19.53 51.36 -50.08
N HIS A 291 -19.54 50.02 -50.02
CA HIS A 291 -20.26 49.19 -51.00
C HIS A 291 -21.29 48.24 -50.37
N ASP A 292 -22.38 48.06 -51.13
CA ASP A 292 -23.78 47.82 -50.74
C ASP A 292 -24.12 46.38 -50.32
N GLU A 293 -23.19 45.63 -49.72
CA GLU A 293 -23.46 44.34 -49.07
C GLU A 293 -22.66 44.21 -47.77
N SER A 294 -22.97 45.04 -46.76
CA SER A 294 -22.35 44.94 -45.45
C SER A 294 -22.86 43.71 -44.69
N ILE A 295 -21.96 42.79 -44.31
CA ILE A 295 -22.26 41.66 -43.42
C ILE A 295 -22.86 42.20 -42.11
N SER A 296 -23.99 41.64 -41.66
CA SER A 296 -24.65 42.09 -40.43
C SER A 296 -23.76 41.87 -39.20
N HIS A 297 -23.97 42.68 -38.16
CA HIS A 297 -23.24 42.53 -36.89
C HIS A 297 -23.40 41.13 -36.28
N GLU A 298 -24.59 40.55 -36.37
CA GLU A 298 -24.86 39.18 -35.94
C GLU A 298 -24.04 38.16 -36.74
N LYS A 299 -23.98 38.31 -38.08
CA LYS A 299 -23.21 37.39 -38.93
C LYS A 299 -21.70 37.50 -38.69
N ARG A 300 -21.20 38.70 -38.35
CA ARG A 300 -19.80 38.90 -37.91
C ARG A 300 -19.50 38.13 -36.61
N LEU A 301 -20.40 38.17 -35.64
CA LEU A 301 -20.24 37.43 -34.38
C LEU A 301 -20.31 35.91 -34.59
N GLU A 302 -21.18 35.42 -35.49
CA GLU A 302 -21.22 34.02 -35.90
C GLU A 302 -19.89 33.56 -36.52
N MET A 303 -19.30 34.35 -37.42
CA MET A 303 -18.02 34.05 -38.06
C MET A 303 -16.86 34.02 -37.04
N LEU A 304 -16.85 34.93 -36.06
CA LEU A 304 -15.87 34.93 -34.96
C LEU A 304 -16.06 33.73 -34.03
N ALA A 305 -17.30 33.36 -33.71
CA ALA A 305 -17.61 32.16 -32.93
C ALA A 305 -17.16 30.89 -33.67
N TRP A 306 -17.34 30.85 -34.99
CA TRP A 306 -16.86 29.75 -35.83
C TRP A 306 -15.32 29.64 -35.81
N ILE A 307 -14.60 30.76 -35.92
CA ILE A 307 -13.12 30.79 -35.80
C ILE A 307 -12.68 30.22 -34.45
N ASN A 308 -13.35 30.60 -33.35
CA ASN A 308 -13.06 30.07 -32.02
C ASN A 308 -13.27 28.54 -31.96
N GLN A 309 -14.44 28.06 -32.41
CA GLN A 309 -14.78 26.64 -32.40
C GLN A 309 -13.83 25.79 -33.25
N LEU A 310 -13.45 26.28 -34.43
CA LEU A 310 -12.53 25.58 -35.31
C LEU A 310 -11.15 25.43 -34.66
N HIS A 311 -10.66 26.47 -34.01
CA HIS A 311 -9.38 26.43 -33.32
C HIS A 311 -9.38 25.56 -32.07
N GLU A 312 -10.45 25.55 -31.27
CA GLU A 312 -10.58 24.63 -30.12
C GLU A 312 -10.55 23.17 -30.58
N ARG A 313 -11.18 22.85 -31.72
CA ARG A 313 -11.08 21.51 -32.33
C ARG A 313 -9.66 21.20 -32.80
N ALA A 314 -8.96 22.20 -33.35
CA ALA A 314 -7.57 22.08 -33.78
C ALA A 314 -6.60 21.88 -32.60
N ARG A 315 -6.90 22.42 -31.42
CA ARG A 315 -6.12 22.19 -30.19
C ARG A 315 -6.10 20.72 -29.79
N SER A 316 -7.27 20.09 -29.68
CA SER A 316 -7.35 18.64 -29.38
C SER A 316 -6.63 17.78 -30.42
N LEU A 317 -6.59 18.26 -31.67
CA LEU A 317 -5.88 17.59 -32.75
C LEU A 317 -4.35 17.77 -32.63
N GLY A 318 -3.87 18.96 -32.29
CA GLY A 318 -2.46 19.29 -32.17
C GLY A 318 -1.80 18.68 -30.94
N GLU A 319 -2.42 18.82 -29.75
CA GLU A 319 -1.90 18.27 -28.50
C GLU A 319 -1.83 16.73 -28.53
N GLY A 320 -2.77 16.06 -29.21
CA GLY A 320 -2.81 14.61 -29.30
C GLY A 320 -1.67 13.97 -30.11
N VAL A 321 -0.89 14.75 -30.87
CA VAL A 321 0.23 14.23 -31.70
C VAL A 321 1.41 13.79 -30.84
N THR A 322 1.72 14.54 -29.78
CA THR A 322 2.81 14.21 -28.85
C THR A 322 2.50 12.93 -28.10
N ASP A 323 1.27 12.81 -27.57
CA ASP A 323 0.79 11.60 -26.89
C ASP A 323 0.82 10.39 -27.85
N PHE A 324 0.47 10.62 -29.12
CA PHE A 324 0.48 9.58 -30.14
C PHE A 324 1.91 9.17 -30.56
N GLY A 325 2.86 10.10 -30.58
CA GLY A 325 4.27 9.84 -30.88
C GLY A 325 4.97 9.00 -29.80
N ILE A 326 4.68 9.25 -28.53
CA ILE A 326 5.25 8.48 -27.40
C ILE A 326 4.97 6.97 -27.54
N LEU A 327 3.81 6.60 -28.12
CA LEU A 327 3.41 5.21 -28.29
C LEU A 327 4.10 4.48 -29.45
N LEU A 328 4.89 5.19 -30.28
CA LEU A 328 5.59 4.62 -31.42
C LEU A 328 7.06 4.30 -31.13
N TYR A 329 7.61 4.71 -29.99
CA TYR A 329 8.97 4.33 -29.58
C TYR A 329 9.09 2.82 -29.36
N HIS A 330 10.26 2.27 -29.71
CA HIS A 330 10.55 0.86 -29.52
C HIS A 330 10.81 0.53 -28.03
N PRO A 331 10.41 -0.66 -27.52
CA PRO A 331 9.65 -1.70 -28.22
C PRO A 331 8.16 -1.34 -28.35
N LEU A 332 7.63 -1.47 -29.57
CA LEU A 332 6.19 -1.40 -29.80
C LEU A 332 5.55 -2.64 -29.15
N GLU A 333 4.97 -2.49 -27.97
CA GLU A 333 4.39 -3.57 -27.17
C GLU A 333 3.10 -4.17 -27.76
N LEU A 334 3.10 -4.54 -29.04
CA LEU A 334 1.96 -5.12 -29.77
C LEU A 334 1.62 -6.56 -29.34
N ASN A 335 2.30 -7.07 -28.30
CA ASN A 335 2.07 -8.40 -27.73
C ASN A 335 1.10 -8.36 -26.53
N ASN A 336 0.78 -7.17 -26.00
CA ASN A 336 -0.17 -6.96 -24.91
C ASN A 336 -1.48 -6.36 -25.43
N LYS A 337 -2.63 -6.99 -25.13
CA LYS A 337 -3.95 -6.48 -25.54
C LYS A 337 -4.25 -5.08 -24.98
N ALA A 338 -3.67 -4.71 -23.85
CA ALA A 338 -3.84 -3.38 -23.24
C ALA A 338 -3.08 -2.30 -24.03
N SER A 339 -1.79 -2.52 -24.33
CA SER A 339 -0.96 -1.60 -25.12
C SER A 339 -1.45 -1.49 -26.57
N GLU A 340 -1.89 -2.60 -27.19
CA GLU A 340 -2.52 -2.61 -28.51
C GLU A 340 -3.89 -1.88 -28.49
N SER A 341 -4.66 -1.98 -27.39
CA SER A 341 -5.89 -1.22 -27.18
C SER A 341 -5.60 0.27 -27.02
N MET A 342 -4.53 0.66 -26.32
CA MET A 342 -4.18 2.06 -26.07
C MET A 342 -3.72 2.77 -27.36
N LEU A 343 -2.83 2.14 -28.14
CA LEU A 343 -2.42 2.65 -29.46
C LEU A 343 -3.63 2.73 -30.42
N ALA A 344 -4.50 1.71 -30.43
CA ALA A 344 -5.70 1.72 -31.24
C ALA A 344 -6.73 2.77 -30.80
N GLN A 345 -6.90 2.99 -29.49
CA GLN A 345 -7.78 4.03 -28.93
C GLN A 345 -7.27 5.42 -29.28
N GLN A 346 -5.98 5.68 -29.06
CA GLN A 346 -5.36 6.98 -29.37
C GLN A 346 -5.41 7.28 -30.87
N LEU A 347 -5.14 6.27 -31.72
CA LEU A 347 -5.31 6.40 -33.18
C LEU A 347 -6.76 6.75 -33.57
N ASN A 348 -7.77 6.15 -32.91
CA ASN A 348 -9.17 6.50 -33.19
C ASN A 348 -9.52 7.92 -32.72
N LEU A 349 -9.03 8.33 -31.54
CA LEU A 349 -9.24 9.68 -31.04
C LEU A 349 -8.64 10.70 -32.00
N GLN A 350 -7.42 10.46 -32.49
CA GLN A 350 -6.75 11.32 -33.46
C GLN A 350 -7.52 11.39 -34.79
N LEU A 351 -8.01 10.25 -35.30
CA LEU A 351 -8.83 10.20 -36.52
C LEU A 351 -10.19 10.91 -36.36
N LEU A 352 -10.84 10.76 -35.20
CA LEU A 352 -12.10 11.45 -34.89
C LEU A 352 -11.89 12.97 -34.79
N SER A 353 -10.81 13.41 -34.17
CA SER A 353 -10.43 14.83 -34.08
C SER A 353 -10.13 15.42 -35.47
N LEU A 354 -9.43 14.67 -36.33
CA LEU A 354 -9.21 15.02 -37.74
C LEU A 354 -10.53 15.20 -38.49
N GLU A 355 -11.43 14.22 -38.37
CA GLU A 355 -12.74 14.25 -39.03
C GLU A 355 -13.59 15.43 -38.52
N ARG A 356 -13.60 15.70 -37.21
CA ARG A 356 -14.28 16.86 -36.62
C ARG A 356 -13.76 18.18 -37.16
N CYS A 357 -12.45 18.35 -37.32
CA CYS A 357 -11.86 19.56 -37.90
C CYS A 357 -12.25 19.74 -39.37
N VAL A 358 -12.08 18.70 -40.19
CA VAL A 358 -12.40 18.75 -41.63
C VAL A 358 -13.90 18.96 -41.85
N ASN A 359 -14.77 18.35 -41.03
CA ASN A 359 -16.21 18.56 -41.11
C ASN A 359 -16.63 19.96 -40.62
N CYS A 360 -15.95 20.53 -39.62
CA CYS A 360 -16.20 21.90 -39.18
C CYS A 360 -15.88 22.91 -40.29
N ILE A 361 -14.79 22.69 -41.04
CA ILE A 361 -14.45 23.49 -42.23
C ILE A 361 -15.43 23.24 -43.38
N GLY A 362 -15.84 21.98 -43.56
CA GLY A 362 -16.57 21.55 -44.76
C GLY A 362 -18.10 21.48 -44.65
N GLY A 363 -18.69 21.71 -43.47
CA GLY A 363 -20.11 21.44 -43.17
C GLY A 363 -21.02 22.67 -43.06
N ASP A 364 -20.46 23.85 -42.82
CA ASP A 364 -21.23 25.09 -42.72
C ASP A 364 -21.34 25.77 -44.10
N ALA A 365 -22.54 25.74 -44.69
CA ALA A 365 -22.77 26.24 -46.04
C ALA A 365 -22.57 27.76 -46.16
N ASP A 366 -22.85 28.51 -45.10
CA ASP A 366 -22.73 29.96 -45.08
C ASP A 366 -21.27 30.37 -44.97
N VAL A 367 -20.49 29.72 -44.11
CA VAL A 367 -19.05 30.02 -43.94
C VAL A 367 -18.24 29.58 -45.17
N LYS A 368 -18.66 28.49 -45.83
CA LYS A 368 -18.04 28.02 -47.09
C LYS A 368 -18.04 29.09 -48.19
N MET A 369 -19.06 29.95 -48.27
CA MET A 369 -19.14 30.99 -49.30
C MET A 369 -17.94 31.96 -49.23
N PHE A 370 -17.39 32.16 -48.03
CA PHE A 370 -16.32 33.12 -47.75
C PHE A 370 -14.90 32.54 -47.82
N MET A 371 -14.74 31.24 -48.12
CA MET A 371 -13.42 30.61 -48.30
C MET A 371 -12.92 30.73 -49.74
N SER A 372 -11.59 30.78 -49.94
CA SER A 372 -11.00 30.73 -51.28
C SER A 372 -11.21 29.36 -51.96
N GLU A 373 -11.26 29.34 -53.30
CA GLU A 373 -11.40 28.09 -54.06
C GLU A 373 -10.26 27.10 -53.78
N GLU A 374 -9.04 27.58 -53.54
CA GLU A 374 -7.90 26.76 -53.12
C GLU A 374 -8.17 26.03 -51.80
N VAL A 375 -8.76 26.71 -50.80
CA VAL A 375 -9.10 26.12 -49.50
C VAL A 375 -10.23 25.09 -49.67
N LYS A 376 -11.26 25.41 -50.46
CA LYS A 376 -12.38 24.49 -50.75
C LYS A 376 -11.92 23.20 -51.43
N GLU A 377 -11.09 23.30 -52.46
CA GLU A 377 -10.52 22.12 -53.14
C GLU A 377 -9.64 21.29 -52.21
N THR A 378 -8.85 21.94 -51.36
CA THR A 378 -7.97 21.27 -50.41
C THR A 378 -8.77 20.53 -49.34
N VAL A 379 -9.90 21.08 -48.87
CA VAL A 379 -10.81 20.42 -47.92
C VAL A 379 -11.40 19.15 -48.51
N GLU A 380 -11.88 19.17 -49.76
CA GLU A 380 -12.44 17.96 -50.38
C GLU A 380 -11.37 16.89 -50.66
N LYS A 381 -10.16 17.30 -51.08
CA LYS A 381 -9.00 16.39 -51.20
C LYS A 381 -8.66 15.75 -49.86
N LEU A 382 -8.54 16.54 -48.78
CA LEU A 382 -8.22 16.03 -47.44
C LEU A 382 -9.34 15.18 -46.86
N ARG A 383 -10.61 15.49 -47.12
CA ARG A 383 -11.76 14.68 -46.70
C ARG A 383 -11.70 13.28 -47.31
N SER A 384 -11.32 13.16 -48.59
CA SER A 384 -11.11 11.86 -49.23
C SER A 384 -9.92 11.10 -48.61
N GLY A 385 -8.83 11.80 -48.28
CA GLY A 385 -7.65 11.24 -47.62
C GLY A 385 -7.92 10.75 -46.20
N VAL A 386 -8.63 11.53 -45.37
CA VAL A 386 -9.04 11.15 -44.01
C VAL A 386 -9.96 9.93 -44.05
N LYS A 387 -10.93 9.88 -44.98
CA LYS A 387 -11.79 8.70 -45.17
C LYS A 387 -11.01 7.47 -45.63
N ALA A 388 -10.02 7.63 -46.50
CA ALA A 388 -9.16 6.53 -46.95
C ALA A 388 -8.32 5.96 -45.78
N ARG A 389 -7.68 6.81 -44.97
CA ARG A 389 -6.91 6.37 -43.80
C ARG A 389 -7.77 5.77 -42.70
N ALA A 390 -8.99 6.28 -42.51
CA ALA A 390 -9.98 5.66 -41.62
C ALA A 390 -10.45 4.28 -42.13
N ALA A 391 -10.54 4.09 -43.46
CA ALA A 391 -10.86 2.79 -44.07
C ALA A 391 -9.70 1.79 -43.97
N GLU A 392 -8.44 2.23 -44.16
CA GLU A 392 -7.25 1.41 -43.93
C GLU A 392 -7.17 0.92 -42.47
N SER A 393 -7.45 1.80 -41.50
CA SER A 393 -7.57 1.45 -40.08
C SER A 393 -8.70 0.44 -39.80
N LYS A 394 -9.85 0.55 -40.49
CA LYS A 394 -10.96 -0.43 -40.38
C LYS A 394 -10.66 -1.76 -41.07
N SER A 395 -9.92 -1.77 -42.17
CA SER A 395 -9.46 -2.98 -42.87
C SER A 395 -8.51 -3.80 -41.99
N PHE A 396 -7.63 -3.12 -41.25
CA PHE A 396 -6.73 -3.73 -40.26
C PHE A 396 -7.48 -4.53 -39.18
N ARG A 397 -8.61 -4.02 -38.66
CA ARG A 397 -9.49 -4.75 -37.73
C ARG A 397 -10.11 -6.01 -38.34
N LYS A 398 -10.26 -6.07 -39.66
CA LYS A 398 -10.94 -7.16 -40.37
C LYS A 398 -9.97 -8.27 -40.79
N GLU A 399 -8.74 -7.94 -41.17
CA GLU A 399 -7.67 -8.92 -41.45
C GLU A 399 -7.15 -9.61 -40.17
N GLN A 400 -7.10 -8.92 -39.03
CA GLN A 400 -6.71 -9.47 -37.72
C GLN A 400 -7.74 -10.47 -37.14
N ARG A 401 -9.03 -10.37 -37.52
CA ARG A 401 -10.06 -11.35 -37.12
C ARG A 401 -9.99 -12.67 -37.90
N GLY A 402 -9.30 -12.69 -39.05
CA GLY A 402 -9.33 -13.82 -40.01
C GLY A 402 -8.15 -14.79 -39.94
N LYS A 403 -7.07 -14.46 -39.24
CA LYS A 403 -5.92 -15.37 -39.06
C LYS A 403 -5.66 -15.54 -37.57
N LYS A 404 -5.97 -16.74 -37.05
CA LYS A 404 -5.48 -17.23 -35.76
C LYS A 404 -3.95 -17.27 -35.81
N HIS A 405 -3.31 -16.13 -35.55
CA HIS A 405 -1.99 -16.13 -34.96
C HIS A 405 -2.19 -16.33 -33.45
N LYS A 406 -1.51 -17.34 -32.94
CA LYS A 406 -1.46 -17.74 -31.54
C LYS A 406 -0.75 -16.62 -30.75
N THR A 407 -1.43 -15.50 -30.52
CA THR A 407 -1.05 -14.60 -29.43
C THR A 407 -1.36 -15.38 -28.15
N MET A 408 -0.33 -15.81 -27.42
CA MET A 408 -0.52 -16.35 -26.08
C MET A 408 -0.96 -15.20 -25.14
N THR A 409 -2.22 -14.76 -25.24
CA THR A 409 -2.91 -14.43 -24.00
C THR A 409 -3.11 -15.76 -23.28
N SER A 410 -2.20 -16.06 -22.35
CA SER A 410 -2.35 -17.19 -21.45
C SER A 410 -3.64 -16.97 -20.65
N SER A 411 -4.72 -17.63 -21.05
CA SER A 411 -5.81 -17.92 -20.12
C SER A 411 -5.19 -18.64 -18.92
N TYR A 412 -5.60 -18.34 -17.69
CA TYR A 412 -5.22 -19.13 -16.51
C TYR A 412 -5.25 -20.62 -16.85
N LYS A 413 -4.12 -21.29 -16.65
CA LYS A 413 -3.95 -22.70 -16.96
C LYS A 413 -4.16 -23.52 -15.70
N LEU A 414 -4.68 -24.72 -15.90
CA LEU A 414 -4.83 -25.70 -14.84
C LEU A 414 -3.67 -26.69 -14.93
N PRO A 415 -3.09 -27.10 -13.79
CA PRO A 415 -2.11 -28.17 -13.76
C PRO A 415 -2.83 -29.51 -13.99
N SER A 416 -2.10 -30.62 -13.96
CA SER A 416 -2.70 -31.95 -13.98
C SER A 416 -3.79 -32.13 -12.91
N PRO A 417 -4.80 -32.98 -13.15
CA PRO A 417 -5.89 -33.21 -12.19
C PRO A 417 -5.41 -33.61 -10.79
N LEU A 418 -4.27 -34.29 -10.68
CA LEU A 418 -3.64 -34.64 -9.41
C LEU A 418 -3.22 -33.37 -8.64
N LEU A 419 -2.46 -32.48 -9.27
CA LEU A 419 -2.03 -31.23 -8.65
C LEU A 419 -3.21 -30.30 -8.38
N GLN A 420 -4.26 -30.28 -9.21
CA GLN A 420 -5.46 -29.49 -8.91
C GLN A 420 -6.09 -29.87 -7.56
N ARG A 421 -6.23 -31.17 -7.28
CA ARG A 421 -6.76 -31.64 -5.99
C ARG A 421 -5.82 -31.31 -4.82
N LEU A 422 -4.52 -31.48 -5.04
CA LEU A 422 -3.49 -31.25 -4.02
C LEU A 422 -3.28 -29.77 -3.68
N PHE A 423 -3.42 -28.85 -4.64
CA PHE A 423 -3.32 -27.40 -4.40
C PHE A 423 -4.63 -26.78 -3.88
N LEU A 424 -5.75 -27.52 -3.96
CA LEU A 424 -7.06 -27.14 -3.44
C LEU A 424 -7.58 -28.15 -2.40
N PRO A 425 -6.82 -28.44 -1.33
CA PRO A 425 -7.32 -29.33 -0.32
C PRO A 425 -8.54 -28.72 0.36
N PRO A 426 -9.51 -29.55 0.82
CA PRO A 426 -10.51 -29.09 1.78
C PRO A 426 -9.82 -28.40 2.96
N ARG A 427 -10.41 -27.29 3.41
CA ARG A 427 -9.89 -26.53 4.55
C ARG A 427 -10.48 -27.08 5.83
N ASP A 428 -9.64 -27.34 6.83
CA ASP A 428 -10.11 -27.72 8.16
C ASP A 428 -11.03 -26.61 8.70
N PRO A 429 -12.17 -26.96 9.33
CA PRO A 429 -13.02 -25.97 9.96
C PRO A 429 -12.23 -25.16 10.98
N SER A 430 -12.38 -23.83 10.96
CA SER A 430 -11.78 -23.00 11.99
C SER A 430 -12.52 -23.19 13.32
N LEU A 431 -11.74 -23.25 14.40
CA LEU A 431 -12.21 -23.61 15.73
C LEU A 431 -12.23 -22.38 16.62
N GLN A 432 -13.36 -22.11 17.27
CA GLN A 432 -13.45 -21.10 18.32
C GLN A 432 -14.13 -21.67 19.55
N LEU A 433 -13.52 -21.51 20.72
CA LEU A 433 -14.11 -21.90 21.99
C LEU A 433 -14.96 -20.77 22.55
N SER A 434 -16.10 -21.12 23.16
CA SER A 434 -16.88 -20.16 23.94
C SER A 434 -16.08 -19.66 25.14
N SER A 435 -16.41 -18.47 25.64
CA SER A 435 -15.77 -17.92 26.86
C SER A 435 -15.97 -18.83 28.07
N SER A 436 -17.09 -19.56 28.12
CA SER A 436 -17.43 -20.58 29.12
C SER A 436 -16.63 -21.89 28.96
N LEU A 437 -15.90 -22.07 27.85
CA LEU A 437 -15.23 -23.32 27.45
C LEU A 437 -16.19 -24.52 27.39
N ARG A 438 -17.50 -24.28 27.20
CA ARG A 438 -18.51 -25.34 27.10
C ARG A 438 -18.77 -25.75 25.65
N TYR A 439 -18.70 -24.79 24.73
CA TYR A 439 -19.04 -24.96 23.33
C TYR A 439 -17.84 -24.71 22.43
N LEU A 440 -17.76 -25.51 21.37
CA LEU A 440 -16.81 -25.40 20.28
C LEU A 440 -17.56 -25.03 19.01
N LEU A 441 -17.17 -23.91 18.42
CA LEU A 441 -17.64 -23.46 17.12
C LEU A 441 -16.74 -24.01 16.01
N LEU A 442 -17.34 -24.60 14.99
CA LEU A 442 -16.70 -25.04 13.76
C LEU A 442 -17.23 -24.17 12.61
N LEU A 443 -16.33 -23.43 11.96
CA LEU A 443 -16.66 -22.63 10.77
C LEU A 443 -15.96 -23.22 9.55
N THR A 444 -16.74 -23.70 8.58
CA THR A 444 -16.20 -24.25 7.34
C THR A 444 -16.04 -23.14 6.31
N GLU A 445 -14.83 -22.95 5.80
CA GLU A 445 -14.49 -21.97 4.77
C GLU A 445 -14.17 -22.67 3.44
N PRO A 446 -14.43 -22.05 2.28
CA PRO A 446 -13.98 -22.59 1.00
C PRO A 446 -12.43 -22.68 0.96
N PRO A 447 -11.84 -23.63 0.18
CA PRO A 447 -10.39 -23.82 0.12
C PRO A 447 -9.59 -22.56 -0.23
N LEU A 448 -10.01 -21.87 -1.28
CA LEU A 448 -9.42 -20.63 -1.78
C LEU A 448 -10.50 -19.75 -2.42
N PRO A 449 -10.39 -18.42 -2.32
CA PRO A 449 -11.28 -17.47 -2.97
C PRO A 449 -11.08 -17.44 -4.49
N SER A 450 -12.05 -16.91 -5.25
CA SER A 450 -11.91 -16.68 -6.69
C SER A 450 -11.08 -15.43 -7.00
N ILE A 451 -10.53 -15.36 -8.21
CA ILE A 451 -9.86 -14.16 -8.72
C ILE A 451 -10.81 -12.96 -8.76
N GLU A 452 -12.10 -13.18 -9.05
CA GLU A 452 -13.12 -12.13 -9.02
C GLU A 452 -13.28 -11.53 -7.62
N ALA A 453 -13.27 -12.35 -6.57
CA ALA A 453 -13.35 -11.87 -5.18
C ALA A 453 -12.13 -11.03 -4.77
N ILE A 454 -10.95 -11.32 -5.34
CA ILE A 454 -9.70 -10.58 -5.10
C ILE A 454 -9.57 -9.35 -5.99
N ALA A 455 -10.13 -9.39 -7.20
CA ALA A 455 -10.11 -8.29 -8.17
C ALA A 455 -11.16 -7.21 -7.89
N ARG A 456 -11.95 -7.35 -6.82
CA ARG A 456 -12.90 -6.32 -6.39
C ARG A 456 -12.22 -4.95 -6.27
N PRO A 457 -12.94 -3.86 -6.59
CA PRO A 457 -12.43 -2.51 -6.40
C PRO A 457 -11.90 -2.33 -4.97
N GLN A 458 -10.73 -1.73 -4.85
CA GLN A 458 -10.12 -1.46 -3.56
C GLN A 458 -9.52 -0.06 -3.56
N GLU A 459 -9.69 0.65 -2.45
CA GLU A 459 -8.97 1.88 -2.18
C GLU A 459 -7.62 1.55 -1.55
N LYS A 460 -6.61 2.39 -1.84
CA LYS A 460 -5.23 2.24 -1.37
C LYS A 460 -4.78 3.55 -0.75
N LEU A 461 -4.93 3.69 0.56
CA LEU A 461 -4.79 4.97 1.27
C LEU A 461 -4.07 4.79 2.60
N ALA A 462 -3.04 5.60 2.87
CA ALA A 462 -2.26 5.58 4.12
C ALA A 462 -1.74 4.19 4.56
N GLY A 463 -1.36 3.35 3.59
CA GLY A 463 -0.91 1.97 3.83
C GLY A 463 -2.05 0.96 4.06
N LEU A 464 -3.31 1.39 3.97
CA LEU A 464 -4.48 0.50 4.00
C LEU A 464 -4.89 0.09 2.59
N ARG A 465 -5.45 -1.12 2.49
CA ARG A 465 -6.19 -1.57 1.31
C ARG A 465 -7.54 -2.12 1.74
N PHE A 466 -8.64 -1.53 1.28
CA PHE A 466 -9.99 -1.93 1.70
C PHE A 466 -11.01 -1.85 0.55
N ASP A 467 -12.07 -2.65 0.68
CA ASP A 467 -13.22 -2.62 -0.22
C ASP A 467 -14.09 -1.40 0.18
N PRO A 468 -14.20 -0.36 -0.67
CA PRO A 468 -14.92 0.87 -0.33
C PRO A 468 -16.44 0.67 -0.26
N ALA A 469 -16.98 -0.41 -0.81
CA ALA A 469 -18.41 -0.70 -0.76
C ALA A 469 -18.79 -1.50 0.48
N LEU A 470 -18.00 -2.53 0.83
CA LEU A 470 -18.23 -3.33 2.04
C LEU A 470 -17.66 -2.72 3.33
N LEU A 471 -16.73 -1.77 3.22
CA LEU A 471 -15.97 -1.20 4.34
C LEU A 471 -15.23 -2.26 5.16
N VAL A 472 -14.62 -3.22 4.47
CA VAL A 472 -13.78 -4.27 5.07
C VAL A 472 -12.37 -4.22 4.49
N PRO A 473 -11.34 -4.69 5.22
CA PRO A 473 -10.03 -4.88 4.66
C PRO A 473 -10.13 -5.78 3.42
N SER A 474 -9.44 -5.41 2.34
CA SER A 474 -9.44 -6.14 1.06
C SER A 474 -8.90 -7.57 1.17
N THR A 475 -8.20 -7.89 2.26
CA THR A 475 -7.78 -9.25 2.61
C THR A 475 -8.95 -10.14 3.08
N VAL A 476 -10.14 -9.58 3.25
CA VAL A 476 -11.35 -10.29 3.68
C VAL A 476 -12.10 -10.80 2.46
N VAL A 477 -11.69 -11.98 2.01
CA VAL A 477 -12.26 -12.69 0.85
C VAL A 477 -12.83 -14.07 1.19
N ASP A 478 -12.38 -14.68 2.29
CA ASP A 478 -12.87 -15.97 2.77
C ASP A 478 -14.07 -15.78 3.70
N TRP A 479 -15.21 -16.35 3.35
CA TRP A 479 -16.43 -16.30 4.15
C TRP A 479 -16.84 -17.71 4.53
N ALA A 480 -17.13 -17.96 5.81
CA ALA A 480 -17.53 -19.28 6.25
C ALA A 480 -18.94 -19.58 5.72
N SER A 481 -19.09 -20.73 5.06
CA SER A 481 -20.34 -21.17 4.44
C SER A 481 -21.17 -22.05 5.38
N GLU A 482 -20.56 -22.60 6.42
CA GLU A 482 -21.25 -23.44 7.41
C GLU A 482 -20.85 -23.06 8.84
N LEU A 483 -21.81 -23.22 9.75
CA LEU A 483 -21.69 -22.94 11.17
C LEU A 483 -22.20 -24.13 11.97
N THR A 484 -21.29 -24.81 12.67
CA THR A 484 -21.63 -25.94 13.55
C THR A 484 -21.17 -25.64 14.97
N ILE A 485 -22.03 -25.92 15.93
CA ILE A 485 -21.75 -25.76 17.37
C ILE A 485 -21.74 -27.14 17.99
N ARG A 486 -20.69 -27.46 18.75
CA ARG A 486 -20.57 -28.73 19.48
C ARG A 486 -20.41 -28.46 20.97
N GLU A 487 -21.17 -29.17 21.80
CA GLU A 487 -20.96 -29.17 23.25
C GLU A 487 -19.85 -30.17 23.61
N LEU A 488 -18.84 -29.70 24.34
CA LEU A 488 -17.64 -30.49 24.62
C LEU A 488 -17.89 -31.66 25.58
N ALA A 489 -18.86 -31.55 26.49
CA ALA A 489 -19.12 -32.57 27.50
C ALA A 489 -19.99 -33.74 27.00
N SER A 490 -20.94 -33.48 26.10
CA SER A 490 -21.93 -34.46 25.63
C SER A 490 -21.71 -34.91 24.18
N SER A 491 -20.79 -34.25 23.47
CA SER A 491 -20.60 -34.34 22.01
C SER A 491 -21.86 -34.02 21.19
N LYS A 492 -22.89 -33.41 21.81
CA LYS A 492 -24.10 -32.95 21.11
C LYS A 492 -23.71 -31.85 20.12
N GLU A 493 -24.25 -31.95 18.91
CA GLU A 493 -23.95 -31.04 17.80
C GLU A 493 -25.23 -30.35 17.31
N TRP A 494 -25.10 -29.07 17.00
CA TRP A 494 -26.11 -28.26 16.35
C TRP A 494 -25.50 -27.66 15.08
N LYS A 495 -26.02 -28.05 13.92
CA LYS A 495 -25.76 -27.35 12.66
C LYS A 495 -26.71 -26.16 12.59
N VAL A 496 -26.16 -24.94 12.59
CA VAL A 496 -26.97 -23.72 12.50
C VAL A 496 -27.30 -23.48 11.03
N GLU A 497 -28.59 -23.50 10.69
CA GLU A 497 -29.05 -23.19 9.34
C GLU A 497 -28.85 -21.70 9.05
N LEU A 498 -27.89 -21.39 8.18
CA LEU A 498 -27.65 -20.04 7.70
C LEU A 498 -28.72 -19.66 6.65
N PRO A 499 -29.33 -18.47 6.72
CA PRO A 499 -30.26 -17.98 5.70
C PRO A 499 -29.71 -18.07 4.28
N ALA A 500 -30.56 -18.47 3.33
CA ALA A 500 -30.14 -18.75 1.94
C ALA A 500 -29.56 -17.53 1.19
N HIS A 501 -29.88 -16.32 1.63
CA HIS A 501 -29.36 -15.07 1.06
C HIS A 501 -27.94 -14.72 1.57
N PHE A 502 -27.36 -15.48 2.50
CA PHE A 502 -25.98 -15.30 2.91
C PHE A 502 -25.02 -15.84 1.86
N GLU A 503 -24.00 -15.05 1.50
CA GLU A 503 -22.81 -15.51 0.78
C GLU A 503 -21.85 -16.23 1.74
N GLY A 504 -21.78 -15.77 2.99
CA GLY A 504 -21.10 -16.42 4.10
C GLY A 504 -20.96 -15.50 5.31
N ILE A 505 -20.36 -16.00 6.39
CA ILE A 505 -20.27 -15.30 7.68
C ILE A 505 -18.83 -15.04 8.12
N ARG A 506 -18.63 -14.03 8.97
CA ARG A 506 -17.32 -13.68 9.55
C ARG A 506 -17.44 -12.87 10.85
N TYR A 507 -16.28 -12.53 11.42
CA TYR A 507 -16.10 -11.70 12.62
C TYR A 507 -16.78 -12.26 13.88
N VAL A 508 -16.90 -13.59 13.98
CA VAL A 508 -17.53 -14.21 15.15
C VAL A 508 -16.84 -13.79 16.45
N ARG A 509 -17.65 -13.35 17.42
CA ARG A 509 -17.19 -12.94 18.75
C ARG A 509 -18.17 -13.45 19.82
N PHE A 510 -17.67 -14.30 20.71
CA PHE A 510 -18.41 -14.76 21.88
C PHE A 510 -18.60 -13.65 22.91
N HIS A 511 -19.78 -13.66 23.53
CA HIS A 511 -20.05 -12.87 24.72
C HIS A 511 -19.09 -13.29 25.84
N PRO A 512 -18.59 -12.36 26.69
CA PRO A 512 -17.65 -12.70 27.74
C PRO A 512 -18.17 -13.72 28.77
N THR A 513 -19.47 -13.67 29.08
CA THR A 513 -20.07 -14.42 30.22
C THR A 513 -21.30 -15.26 29.88
N LYS A 514 -21.86 -15.15 28.67
CA LYS A 514 -23.12 -15.79 28.27
C LYS A 514 -22.88 -16.73 27.10
N ASP A 515 -23.70 -17.78 26.97
CA ASP A 515 -23.68 -18.67 25.82
C ASP A 515 -24.37 -18.02 24.62
N LEU A 516 -23.73 -16.95 24.13
CA LEU A 516 -24.16 -16.07 23.07
C LEU A 516 -22.93 -15.64 22.27
N PHE A 517 -23.06 -15.50 20.96
CA PHE A 517 -22.06 -14.86 20.12
C PHE A 517 -22.71 -14.01 19.03
N VAL A 518 -21.95 -13.05 18.52
CA VAL A 518 -22.35 -12.19 17.40
C VAL A 518 -21.43 -12.41 16.22
N PHE A 519 -21.95 -12.23 15.02
CA PHE A 519 -21.20 -12.33 13.77
C PHE A 519 -21.84 -11.49 12.68
N THR A 520 -21.11 -11.24 11.60
CA THR A 520 -21.67 -10.59 10.40
C THR A 520 -21.89 -11.58 9.28
N ALA A 521 -22.96 -11.41 8.53
CA ALA A 521 -23.22 -12.12 7.28
C ALA A 521 -23.05 -11.19 6.08
N LYS A 522 -22.35 -11.65 5.04
CA LYS A 522 -22.33 -10.98 3.74
C LYS A 522 -23.57 -11.41 2.96
N VAL A 523 -24.34 -10.44 2.47
CA VAL A 523 -25.55 -10.70 1.68
C VAL A 523 -25.17 -10.96 0.22
N LYS A 524 -25.77 -11.97 -0.40
CA LYS A 524 -25.55 -12.31 -1.82
C LYS A 524 -25.99 -11.15 -2.71
N ASP A 525 -25.20 -10.87 -3.73
CA ASP A 525 -25.46 -9.85 -4.76
C ASP A 525 -25.60 -8.41 -4.24
N GLU A 526 -25.36 -8.18 -2.94
CA GLU A 526 -25.40 -6.87 -2.29
C GLU A 526 -24.06 -6.57 -1.63
N GLN A 527 -23.56 -5.35 -1.78
CA GLN A 527 -22.34 -4.90 -1.09
C GLN A 527 -22.67 -4.43 0.33
N ARG A 528 -23.24 -5.31 1.16
CA ARG A 528 -23.57 -5.02 2.57
C ARG A 528 -23.29 -6.17 3.51
N LEU A 529 -23.05 -5.82 4.77
CA LEU A 529 -22.92 -6.76 5.89
C LEU A 529 -24.06 -6.56 6.89
N GLU A 530 -24.69 -7.66 7.30
CA GLU A 530 -25.75 -7.66 8.31
C GLU A 530 -25.24 -8.27 9.62
N LEU A 531 -25.69 -7.74 10.76
CA LEU A 531 -25.30 -8.20 12.09
C LEU A 531 -26.29 -9.23 12.62
N TYR A 532 -25.77 -10.34 13.14
CA TYR A 532 -26.56 -11.41 13.73
C TYR A 532 -26.05 -11.76 15.12
N LYS A 533 -26.97 -12.21 15.97
CA LYS A 533 -26.63 -12.90 17.22
C LYS A 533 -27.14 -14.33 17.19
N CYS A 534 -26.37 -15.22 17.77
CA CYS A 534 -26.75 -16.60 18.01
C CYS A 534 -26.60 -16.88 19.50
N PHE A 535 -27.64 -17.42 20.13
CA PHE A 535 -27.67 -17.69 21.56
C PHE A 535 -28.33 -19.03 21.84
N PHE A 536 -27.97 -19.64 22.97
CA PHE A 536 -28.58 -20.88 23.42
C PHE A 536 -29.91 -20.59 24.13
N ASP A 537 -31.02 -21.11 23.60
CA ASP A 537 -32.33 -21.06 24.24
C ASP A 537 -32.46 -22.24 25.21
N GLU A 538 -32.45 -21.95 26.52
CA GLU A 538 -32.55 -22.98 27.56
C GLU A 538 -33.92 -23.67 27.61
N VAL A 539 -34.99 -23.03 27.14
CA VAL A 539 -36.35 -23.62 27.13
C VAL A 539 -36.47 -24.62 25.97
N GLN A 540 -35.97 -24.24 24.80
CA GLN A 540 -36.03 -25.07 23.60
C GLN A 540 -34.83 -26.02 23.46
N GLN A 541 -33.79 -25.86 24.28
CA GLN A 541 -32.56 -26.66 24.27
C GLN A 541 -31.85 -26.67 22.91
N GLN A 542 -31.89 -25.52 22.22
CA GLN A 542 -31.33 -25.32 20.88
C GLN A 542 -30.74 -23.92 20.71
N TRP A 543 -29.85 -23.78 19.73
CA TRP A 543 -29.30 -22.49 19.34
C TRP A 543 -30.27 -21.75 18.42
N VAL A 544 -30.52 -20.48 18.73
CA VAL A 544 -31.43 -19.61 17.98
C VAL A 544 -30.63 -18.50 17.32
N LEU A 545 -30.89 -18.26 16.04
CA LEU A 545 -30.26 -17.22 15.23
C LEU A 545 -31.23 -16.04 15.05
N ASN A 546 -30.82 -14.84 15.47
CA ASN A 546 -31.60 -13.62 15.33
C ASN A 546 -30.82 -12.54 14.57
N HIS A 547 -31.47 -11.91 13.59
CA HIS A 547 -30.99 -10.70 12.94
C HIS A 547 -31.03 -9.51 13.92
N ILE A 548 -29.98 -8.70 13.95
CA ILE A 548 -29.95 -7.42 14.65
C ILE A 548 -30.10 -6.32 13.60
N PRO A 549 -31.29 -5.71 13.47
CA PRO A 549 -31.51 -4.66 12.48
C PRO A 549 -30.70 -3.43 12.86
N LEU A 550 -29.68 -3.14 12.07
CA LEU A 550 -28.86 -1.93 12.19
C LEU A 550 -29.13 -1.07 10.96
N GLU A 551 -29.69 0.13 11.16
CA GLU A 551 -29.98 1.08 10.07
C GLU A 551 -28.71 1.72 9.48
N ARG A 552 -27.55 1.47 10.09
CA ARG A 552 -26.25 2.00 9.69
C ARG A 552 -25.34 0.86 9.24
N GLN A 553 -24.52 1.10 8.22
CA GLN A 553 -23.48 0.16 7.80
C GLN A 553 -22.34 0.14 8.83
N MET A 554 -21.84 -1.04 9.19
CA MET A 554 -20.67 -1.19 10.06
C MET A 554 -19.37 -0.95 9.28
N ASN A 555 -18.38 -0.35 9.92
CA ASN A 555 -17.07 -0.08 9.32
C ASN A 555 -15.98 -0.94 9.96
N PHE A 556 -15.41 -1.87 9.19
CA PHE A 556 -14.37 -2.81 9.61
C PHE A 556 -12.96 -2.44 9.10
N ILE A 557 -12.79 -1.28 8.46
CA ILE A 557 -11.52 -0.93 7.77
C ILE A 557 -10.33 -0.94 8.74
N THR A 558 -10.51 -0.42 9.96
CA THR A 558 -9.46 -0.34 10.98
C THR A 558 -9.44 -1.53 11.95
N GLY A 559 -10.27 -2.55 11.73
CA GLY A 559 -10.35 -3.74 12.58
C GLY A 559 -11.78 -4.23 12.81
N SER A 560 -12.01 -4.92 13.93
CA SER A 560 -13.36 -5.36 14.31
C SER A 560 -14.25 -4.15 14.55
N ALA A 561 -15.35 -4.03 13.81
CA ALA A 561 -16.29 -2.93 13.97
C ALA A 561 -17.03 -2.96 15.32
N TYR A 562 -17.03 -4.08 16.04
CA TYR A 562 -17.74 -4.18 17.31
C TYR A 562 -16.96 -4.82 18.45
N GLN A 563 -17.30 -4.44 19.67
CA GLN A 563 -16.73 -4.95 20.93
C GLN A 563 -17.77 -4.96 22.06
N PHE A 564 -17.71 -6.01 22.90
CA PHE A 564 -18.55 -6.10 24.09
C PHE A 564 -18.09 -5.15 25.19
N ASN A 565 -19.05 -4.56 25.90
CA ASN A 565 -18.92 -3.78 27.12
C ASN A 565 -19.96 -4.29 28.12
N GLY A 566 -19.68 -5.44 28.74
CA GLY A 566 -20.71 -6.27 29.39
C GLY A 566 -21.77 -6.75 28.39
N ASP A 567 -23.04 -6.53 28.72
CA ASP A 567 -24.20 -6.93 27.90
C ASP A 567 -24.48 -6.00 26.71
N GLU A 568 -23.76 -4.87 26.62
CA GLU A 568 -23.81 -3.96 25.49
C GLU A 568 -22.78 -4.33 24.43
N LEU A 569 -23.17 -4.24 23.16
CA LEU A 569 -22.28 -4.33 22.02
C LEU A 569 -22.07 -2.92 21.45
N LEU A 570 -20.84 -2.43 21.55
CA LEU A 570 -20.40 -1.19 20.95
C LEU A 570 -20.06 -1.45 19.48
N CYS A 571 -20.64 -0.69 18.54
CA CYS A 571 -20.46 -0.85 17.10
C CYS A 571 -20.03 0.45 16.43
N LEU A 572 -18.97 0.41 15.63
CA LEU A 572 -18.49 1.47 14.75
C LEU A 572 -19.27 1.43 13.44
N THR A 573 -19.97 2.52 13.15
CA THR A 573 -20.94 2.61 12.05
C THR A 573 -20.74 3.87 11.22
N VAL A 574 -21.08 3.82 9.94
CA VAL A 574 -21.06 4.99 9.06
C VAL A 574 -22.12 6.00 9.54
N PRO A 575 -21.82 7.31 9.59
CA PRO A 575 -22.80 8.34 9.91
C PRO A 575 -24.02 8.33 8.95
N ILE A 576 -25.22 8.65 9.44
CA ILE A 576 -26.46 8.65 8.61
C ILE A 576 -26.41 9.72 7.50
N ASN A 577 -25.74 10.84 7.75
CA ASN A 577 -25.58 11.96 6.81
C ASN A 577 -24.14 12.03 6.29
N ASP A 578 -23.60 10.91 5.81
CA ASP A 578 -22.24 10.87 5.25
C ASP A 578 -22.21 11.64 3.89
N PRO A 579 -21.35 12.65 3.73
CA PRO A 579 -21.23 13.37 2.46
C PRO A 579 -20.76 12.46 1.33
N GLU A 580 -21.10 12.82 0.08
CA GLU A 580 -20.63 12.10 -1.10
C GLU A 580 -19.09 12.05 -1.15
N PRO A 581 -18.51 10.98 -1.74
CA PRO A 581 -17.06 10.87 -1.91
C PRO A 581 -16.49 12.11 -2.61
N PRO A 582 -15.31 12.60 -2.20
CA PRO A 582 -14.71 13.75 -2.86
C PRO A 582 -14.49 13.45 -4.36
N VAL A 583 -14.64 14.47 -5.21
CA VAL A 583 -14.41 14.40 -6.66
C VAL A 583 -12.95 14.67 -6.95
N GLU A 584 -12.33 13.86 -7.81
CA GLU A 584 -10.91 13.96 -8.17
C GLU A 584 -10.59 15.27 -8.92
N PRO A 585 -9.84 16.20 -8.32
CA PRO A 585 -9.26 17.31 -9.07
C PRO A 585 -7.95 16.83 -9.70
N GLY A 586 -7.75 17.10 -10.99
CA GLY A 586 -6.46 16.83 -11.65
C GLY A 586 -5.35 17.66 -11.01
N GLN A 587 -4.64 17.09 -10.04
CA GLN A 587 -3.57 17.76 -9.29
C GLN A 587 -2.24 17.03 -9.42
N LEU A 588 -1.18 17.83 -9.45
CA LEU A 588 0.21 17.37 -9.48
C LEU A 588 0.65 16.91 -8.09
N PHE A 589 1.36 15.79 -8.04
CA PHE A 589 2.06 15.33 -6.85
C PHE A 589 3.30 16.20 -6.60
N VAL A 590 3.38 16.85 -5.44
CA VAL A 590 4.55 17.62 -5.01
C VAL A 590 4.89 17.23 -3.57
N GLU A 591 5.86 16.35 -3.41
CA GLU A 591 6.38 15.97 -2.09
C GLU A 591 7.41 17.01 -1.62
N LYS A 592 7.17 17.64 -0.48
CA LYS A 592 8.13 18.55 0.16
C LYS A 592 8.84 17.82 1.30
N ASN A 593 10.11 17.52 1.11
CA ASN A 593 10.96 17.01 2.19
C ASN A 593 11.53 18.18 3.01
N ALA A 594 10.94 18.45 4.17
CA ALA A 594 11.34 19.56 5.04
C ALA A 594 12.24 19.13 6.23
N ARG A 595 12.41 17.82 6.50
CA ARG A 595 13.07 17.31 7.72
C ARG A 595 13.74 15.95 7.51
N LYS A 596 14.72 15.62 8.35
CA LYS A 596 15.43 14.33 8.33
C LYS A 596 14.54 13.22 8.92
N ALA A 597 13.98 12.35 8.08
CA ALA A 597 13.15 11.22 8.48
C ALA A 597 13.69 9.90 7.88
N PRO A 598 14.56 9.15 8.58
CA PRO A 598 15.10 7.89 8.09
C PRO A 598 14.07 6.76 8.21
N GLY A 599 13.09 6.73 7.30
CA GLY A 599 12.03 5.71 7.27
C GLY A 599 12.31 4.56 6.30
N ARG A 600 11.64 3.42 6.51
CA ARG A 600 11.51 2.40 5.46
C ARG A 600 10.65 2.94 4.33
N THR A 601 10.85 2.43 3.12
CA THR A 601 9.96 2.75 1.98
C THR A 601 8.60 2.09 2.20
N TYR A 602 7.54 2.88 2.36
CA TYR A 602 6.16 2.41 2.50
C TYR A 602 5.39 2.58 1.18
N GLN A 603 4.42 1.71 0.95
CA GLN A 603 3.51 1.76 -0.21
C GLN A 603 2.12 2.22 0.18
N ASP A 604 1.33 2.58 -0.83
CA ASP A 604 -0.08 2.98 -0.69
C ASP A 604 -0.29 4.14 0.28
N LEU A 605 0.72 5.00 0.42
CA LEU A 605 0.67 6.23 1.21
C LEU A 605 -0.26 7.25 0.55
N LEU A 606 -0.72 8.22 1.34
CA LEU A 606 -1.46 9.36 0.81
C LEU A 606 -0.58 10.13 -0.16
N LYS A 607 -1.13 10.56 -1.29
CA LYS A 607 -0.37 11.31 -2.31
C LYS A 607 -0.68 12.81 -2.32
N ASN A 608 -1.89 13.18 -1.93
CA ASN A 608 -2.39 14.56 -2.04
C ASN A 608 -3.61 14.76 -1.12
N ASP A 609 -4.08 16.00 -1.04
CA ASP A 609 -5.24 16.38 -0.24
C ASP A 609 -6.52 15.63 -0.64
N TYR A 610 -6.60 15.17 -1.89
CA TYR A 610 -7.68 14.32 -2.38
C TYR A 610 -7.68 12.93 -1.73
N ASP A 611 -6.52 12.26 -1.66
CA ASP A 611 -6.37 11.00 -0.94
C ASP A 611 -6.64 11.17 0.56
N GLU A 612 -6.21 12.27 1.17
CA GLU A 612 -6.57 12.61 2.55
C GLU A 612 -8.11 12.74 2.71
N ALA A 613 -8.77 13.47 1.82
CA ALA A 613 -10.23 13.64 1.85
C ALA A 613 -10.96 12.29 1.68
N LYS A 614 -10.50 11.42 0.77
CA LYS A 614 -11.04 10.05 0.63
C LYS A 614 -10.85 9.24 1.89
N LEU A 615 -9.66 9.26 2.49
CA LEU A 615 -9.39 8.55 3.73
C LEU A 615 -10.33 9.02 4.84
N ARG A 616 -10.57 10.32 4.95
CA ARG A 616 -11.51 10.90 5.91
C ARG A 616 -12.94 10.44 5.69
N HIS A 617 -13.42 10.43 4.46
CA HIS A 617 -14.74 9.90 4.13
C HIS A 617 -14.87 8.44 4.61
N TYR A 618 -13.97 7.56 4.16
CA TYR A 618 -14.09 6.13 4.48
C TYR A 618 -13.85 5.77 5.94
N LEU A 619 -13.12 6.58 6.70
CA LEU A 619 -12.85 6.33 8.12
C LEU A 619 -13.72 7.15 9.07
N SER A 620 -14.66 7.95 8.55
CA SER A 620 -15.63 8.65 9.38
C SER A 620 -16.63 7.63 9.96
N VAL A 621 -16.69 7.55 11.29
CA VAL A 621 -17.54 6.59 12.02
C VAL A 621 -18.20 7.24 13.22
N GLU A 622 -19.43 6.84 13.51
CA GLU A 622 -20.15 7.06 14.77
C GLU A 622 -20.16 5.76 15.59
N LEU A 623 -20.17 5.90 16.91
CA LEU A 623 -20.24 4.78 17.84
C LEU A 623 -21.68 4.62 18.33
N VAL A 624 -22.23 3.42 18.17
CA VAL A 624 -23.55 3.06 18.71
C VAL A 624 -23.41 1.93 19.73
N SER A 625 -24.25 1.92 20.75
CA SER A 625 -24.41 0.79 21.67
C SER A 625 -25.75 0.11 21.45
N LEU A 626 -25.78 -1.22 21.62
CA LEU A 626 -27.00 -2.01 21.60
C LEU A 626 -26.94 -3.12 22.64
N ASN A 627 -28.05 -3.39 23.33
CA ASN A 627 -28.12 -4.48 24.29
C ASN A 627 -28.36 -5.82 23.57
N VAL A 628 -27.41 -6.77 23.68
CA VAL A 628 -27.54 -8.06 22.98
C VAL A 628 -28.32 -9.11 23.77
N SER A 629 -28.57 -8.86 25.06
CA SER A 629 -29.18 -9.82 25.98
C SER A 629 -30.71 -9.87 25.92
N GLY A 630 -31.35 -8.78 25.48
CA GLY A 630 -32.81 -8.71 25.28
C GLY A 630 -33.28 -9.28 23.95
N LEU A 631 -34.59 -9.55 23.81
CA LEU A 631 -35.19 -9.92 22.52
C LEU A 631 -35.22 -8.74 21.53
N SER A 632 -35.43 -7.52 22.03
CA SER A 632 -35.33 -6.27 21.26
C SER A 632 -33.95 -5.63 21.45
N CYS A 633 -33.23 -5.38 20.36
CA CYS A 633 -31.98 -4.63 20.36
C CYS A 633 -32.28 -3.15 20.04
N GLU A 634 -32.48 -2.33 21.06
CA GLU A 634 -32.56 -0.87 20.86
C GLU A 634 -31.16 -0.33 20.58
N VAL A 635 -31.00 0.44 19.51
CA VAL A 635 -29.73 1.05 19.09
C VAL A 635 -29.67 2.47 19.63
N LYS A 636 -28.63 2.79 20.41
CA LYS A 636 -28.39 4.11 21.01
C LYS A 636 -27.09 4.70 20.48
N LEU A 637 -27.15 5.94 19.99
CA LEU A 637 -25.93 6.68 19.62
C LEU A 637 -25.18 7.09 20.88
N ILE A 638 -23.86 6.86 20.92
CA ILE A 638 -23.00 7.42 21.97
C ILE A 638 -22.76 8.89 21.64
N PRO A 639 -23.28 9.86 22.41
CA PRO A 639 -23.28 11.28 22.03
C PRO A 639 -21.89 11.85 21.77
N GLN A 640 -20.86 11.37 22.49
CA GLN A 640 -19.46 11.75 22.28
C GLN A 640 -18.88 11.30 20.92
N SER A 641 -19.63 10.57 20.10
CA SER A 641 -19.24 10.20 18.73
C SER A 641 -20.06 10.90 17.63
N SER A 642 -21.07 11.68 18.00
CA SER A 642 -21.96 12.36 17.04
C SER A 642 -21.19 13.30 16.09
N GLY A 643 -21.49 13.19 14.79
CA GLY A 643 -20.86 14.02 13.75
C GLY A 643 -19.52 13.47 13.23
N GLY A 644 -19.20 12.21 13.52
CA GLY A 644 -18.09 11.42 12.96
C GLY A 644 -16.68 11.82 13.42
N ALA A 645 -16.54 12.98 14.06
CA ALA A 645 -15.28 13.55 14.52
C ALA A 645 -15.53 14.55 15.66
N ILE A 646 -15.21 14.17 16.89
CA ILE A 646 -15.42 15.03 18.07
C ILE A 646 -14.10 15.61 18.56
N ILE A 647 -14.09 16.94 18.69
CA ILE A 647 -13.28 17.67 19.66
C ILE A 647 -14.27 18.44 20.54
N PRO A 648 -14.38 18.19 21.85
CA PRO A 648 -15.04 19.12 22.76
C PRO A 648 -14.26 20.45 22.78
N SER A 649 -14.98 21.57 22.88
CA SER A 649 -14.42 22.95 22.85
C SER A 649 -13.30 23.22 23.86
N THR A 650 -13.11 22.37 24.88
CA THR A 650 -12.03 22.45 25.88
C THR A 650 -10.66 21.98 25.38
N THR A 651 -10.57 21.25 24.26
CA THR A 651 -9.29 20.74 23.70
C THR A 651 -8.59 21.74 22.76
N SER A 652 -9.18 22.91 22.50
CA SER A 652 -8.62 23.92 21.58
C SER A 652 -7.22 24.43 21.97
N LYS A 653 -6.74 24.16 23.20
CA LYS A 653 -5.38 24.49 23.64
C LYS A 653 -4.33 23.41 23.34
N LEU A 654 -4.73 22.16 23.10
CA LEU A 654 -3.82 21.02 22.89
C LEU A 654 -3.66 20.66 21.41
N ILE A 655 -4.48 21.23 20.53
CA ILE A 655 -4.43 20.96 19.09
C ILE A 655 -3.83 22.19 18.41
N PRO A 656 -2.71 22.05 17.67
CA PRO A 656 -2.08 23.18 16.98
C PRO A 656 -3.06 23.92 16.06
N HIS A 657 -2.84 25.22 15.90
CA HIS A 657 -3.65 26.09 15.06
C HIS A 657 -3.81 25.50 13.64
N ASN A 658 -5.05 25.13 13.34
CA ASN A 658 -5.56 24.49 12.12
C ASN A 658 -5.58 22.94 12.11
N PRO A 659 -6.64 22.29 12.64
CA PRO A 659 -6.85 20.87 12.42
C PRO A 659 -8.19 20.59 11.73
N SER A 660 -8.12 19.93 10.58
CA SER A 660 -9.22 19.11 10.06
C SER A 660 -9.74 18.17 11.16
N LYS A 661 -11.07 17.96 11.22
CA LYS A 661 -11.79 17.08 12.16
C LYS A 661 -11.07 15.70 12.40
N PRO A 662 -10.84 15.23 13.64
CA PRO A 662 -10.10 14.00 13.90
C PRO A 662 -10.92 12.72 13.64
N LEU A 663 -10.29 11.60 13.32
CA LEU A 663 -10.97 10.32 13.01
C LEU A 663 -10.84 9.30 14.15
N LEU A 664 -11.91 8.59 14.49
CA LEU A 664 -11.86 7.52 15.50
C LEU A 664 -11.11 6.31 14.96
N TYR A 665 -10.00 5.95 15.61
CA TYR A 665 -9.15 4.82 15.20
C TYR A 665 -9.42 3.55 16.00
N SER A 666 -9.52 3.66 17.33
CA SER A 666 -9.74 2.50 18.21
C SER A 666 -10.51 2.87 19.47
N ILE A 667 -11.25 1.90 20.01
CA ILE A 667 -11.95 1.96 21.30
C ILE A 667 -11.51 0.81 22.20
N GLN A 668 -11.41 1.08 23.51
CA GLN A 668 -11.19 0.03 24.51
C GLN A 668 -12.06 0.33 25.77
N PRO A 669 -13.00 -0.57 26.13
CA PRO A 669 -13.79 -0.39 27.35
C PRO A 669 -12.95 -0.61 28.60
N SER A 670 -13.21 0.19 29.63
CA SER A 670 -12.59 0.05 30.95
C SER A 670 -13.22 -1.10 31.74
N PRO A 671 -12.54 -1.67 32.74
CA PRO A 671 -13.08 -2.77 33.55
C PRO A 671 -14.44 -2.46 34.20
N SER A 672 -14.69 -1.21 34.62
CA SER A 672 -15.98 -0.81 35.19
C SER A 672 -17.12 -0.67 34.18
N LYS A 673 -16.81 -0.73 32.88
CA LYS A 673 -17.73 -0.50 31.74
C LYS A 673 -18.18 0.95 31.58
N ARG A 674 -17.77 1.85 32.47
CA ARG A 674 -18.16 3.26 32.44
C ARG A 674 -17.32 4.07 31.45
N PHE A 675 -16.03 3.76 31.33
CA PHE A 675 -15.10 4.56 30.55
C PHE A 675 -14.69 3.86 29.26
N LEU A 676 -14.48 4.62 28.20
CA LEU A 676 -13.83 4.16 26.97
C LEU A 676 -12.52 4.89 26.78
N LEU A 677 -11.43 4.15 26.53
CA LEU A 677 -10.18 4.70 26.04
C LEU A 677 -10.27 4.81 24.53
N ILE A 678 -10.05 6.01 24.01
CA ILE A 678 -10.25 6.36 22.61
C ILE A 678 -8.94 6.86 22.02
N THR A 679 -8.59 6.32 20.86
CA THR A 679 -7.51 6.85 20.01
C THR A 679 -8.12 7.55 18.80
N LEU A 680 -7.77 8.81 18.61
CA LEU A 680 -8.19 9.62 17.46
C LEU A 680 -6.99 9.95 16.57
N LEU A 681 -7.13 9.87 15.24
CA LEU A 681 -6.15 10.36 14.27
C LEU A 681 -6.36 11.86 14.04
N THR A 682 -5.27 12.64 14.07
CA THR A 682 -5.34 14.11 14.01
C THR A 682 -4.50 14.68 12.88
N THR A 683 -3.19 14.43 12.89
CA THR A 683 -2.24 14.94 11.90
C THR A 683 -1.91 13.83 10.90
N PHE A 684 -2.28 14.02 9.65
CA PHE A 684 -2.14 13.03 8.60
C PHE A 684 -0.75 13.16 7.98
N SER A 685 -0.24 12.07 7.43
CA SER A 685 1.08 12.05 6.80
C SER A 685 1.02 11.43 5.40
N PHE A 686 1.84 11.98 4.52
CA PHE A 686 2.06 11.51 3.15
C PHE A 686 3.29 10.59 3.06
N SER A 687 4.03 10.42 4.17
CA SER A 687 5.33 9.71 4.19
C SER A 687 5.34 8.45 5.09
N VAL A 688 4.32 8.27 5.93
CA VAL A 688 4.20 7.08 6.81
C VAL A 688 2.77 6.52 6.80
N PRO A 689 2.58 5.23 7.10
CA PRO A 689 1.24 4.64 7.16
C PRO A 689 0.40 5.18 8.33
N LEU A 690 -0.90 4.91 8.27
CA LEU A 690 -1.91 5.37 9.23
C LEU A 690 -1.56 5.07 10.70
N SER A 691 -0.89 3.95 10.98
CA SER A 691 -0.46 3.57 12.33
C SER A 691 0.56 4.54 12.95
N LYS A 692 1.21 5.39 12.14
CA LYS A 692 2.21 6.40 12.54
C LYS A 692 1.70 7.84 12.38
N PHE A 693 0.44 8.05 12.02
CA PHE A 693 -0.17 9.38 12.02
C PHE A 693 -0.18 9.98 13.43
N GLY A 694 -0.28 11.31 13.50
CA GLY A 694 -0.44 12.02 14.76
C GLY A 694 -1.76 11.62 15.44
N LYS A 695 -1.72 11.41 16.76
CA LYS A 695 -2.82 10.82 17.53
C LYS A 695 -3.20 11.69 18.72
N VAL A 696 -4.45 11.64 19.11
CA VAL A 696 -4.92 12.15 20.41
C VAL A 696 -5.55 10.99 21.16
N ILE A 697 -5.11 10.82 22.41
CA ILE A 697 -5.64 9.81 23.33
C ILE A 697 -6.58 10.50 24.31
N GLN A 698 -7.77 9.94 24.49
CA GLN A 698 -8.83 10.47 25.37
C GLN A 698 -9.53 9.36 26.12
N ILE A 699 -10.17 9.73 27.23
CA ILE A 699 -11.09 8.87 27.96
C ILE A 699 -12.49 9.47 27.85
N TRP A 700 -13.46 8.69 27.39
CA TRP A 700 -14.88 9.07 27.36
C TRP A 700 -15.61 8.45 28.54
N ASP A 701 -16.35 9.26 29.30
CA ASP A 701 -17.26 8.78 30.35
C ASP A 701 -18.65 8.58 29.77
N LEU A 702 -19.09 7.32 29.65
CA LEU A 702 -20.39 6.96 29.09
C LEU A 702 -21.57 7.41 29.97
N GLN A 703 -21.34 7.72 31.25
CA GLN A 703 -22.40 8.13 32.17
C GLN A 703 -22.62 9.65 32.16
N SER A 704 -21.55 10.44 32.20
CA SER A 704 -21.63 11.91 32.23
C SER A 704 -21.51 12.57 30.87
N GLU A 705 -21.23 11.79 29.82
CA GLU A 705 -20.96 12.23 28.46
C GLU A 705 -19.72 13.15 28.34
N LYS A 706 -18.90 13.25 29.39
CA LYS A 706 -17.68 14.07 29.40
C LYS A 706 -16.52 13.35 28.72
N VAL A 707 -15.59 14.16 28.22
CA VAL A 707 -14.33 13.71 27.59
C VAL A 707 -13.16 14.23 28.41
N ILE A 708 -12.25 13.34 28.77
CA ILE A 708 -11.06 13.59 29.58
C ILE A 708 -9.84 13.46 28.66
N PRO A 709 -9.08 14.54 28.39
CA PRO A 709 -7.90 14.48 27.54
C PRO A 709 -6.75 13.74 28.25
N VAL A 710 -6.05 12.88 27.51
CA VAL A 710 -4.87 12.16 28.03
C VAL A 710 -3.57 12.76 27.48
N VAL A 711 -3.39 12.70 26.15
CA VAL A 711 -2.18 13.18 25.47
C VAL A 711 -2.44 13.47 23.99
N SER A 712 -1.67 14.39 23.39
CA SER A 712 -1.56 14.60 21.94
C SER A 712 -0.16 14.22 21.47
N LEU A 713 -0.09 13.40 20.43
CA LEU A 713 1.12 12.80 19.87
C LEU A 713 1.29 13.28 18.43
N PRO A 714 2.50 13.72 18.03
CA PRO A 714 2.77 14.08 16.63
C PRO A 714 2.84 12.84 15.74
N VAL A 715 3.03 13.07 14.43
CA VAL A 715 3.39 11.99 13.48
C VAL A 715 4.69 11.31 13.95
N ASP A 716 4.75 9.99 13.87
CA ASP A 716 5.87 9.15 14.33
C ASP A 716 6.77 8.71 13.16
N ASP A 717 7.38 9.67 12.48
CA ASP A 717 8.25 9.50 11.29
C ASP A 717 9.76 9.67 11.57
N GLU A 718 10.14 9.93 12.83
CA GLU A 718 11.53 10.12 13.28
C GLU A 718 12.09 8.94 14.09
N VAL A 719 11.52 7.73 13.96
CA VAL A 719 12.05 6.54 14.66
C VAL A 719 13.41 6.15 14.09
N PRO A 720 14.46 5.98 14.90
CA PRO A 720 15.76 5.52 14.43
C PRO A 720 15.71 4.14 13.74
N LEU A 721 16.69 3.86 12.89
CA LEU A 721 16.78 2.58 12.14
C LEU A 721 17.47 1.46 12.91
N SER A 722 18.14 1.78 14.01
CA SER A 722 18.91 0.82 14.78
C SER A 722 18.01 -0.23 15.44
N TYR A 723 18.59 -1.37 15.80
CA TYR A 723 17.88 -2.37 16.61
C TYR A 723 17.33 -1.76 17.89
N ASP A 724 16.27 -2.32 18.45
CA ASP A 724 15.68 -1.81 19.69
C ASP A 724 15.22 -0.34 19.62
N ALA A 725 15.18 0.30 18.45
CA ALA A 725 14.62 1.63 18.29
C ALA A 725 13.09 1.59 18.41
N CYS A 726 12.51 2.61 19.04
CA CYS A 726 11.07 2.73 19.21
C CYS A 726 10.64 4.21 19.19
N SER A 727 9.33 4.46 19.28
CA SER A 727 8.84 5.84 19.38
C SER A 727 9.34 6.48 20.67
N ARG A 728 9.87 7.71 20.55
CA ARG A 728 10.23 8.57 21.68
C ARG A 728 9.03 9.08 22.47
N HIS A 729 7.84 8.96 21.90
CA HIS A 729 6.61 9.42 22.50
C HIS A 729 5.94 8.30 23.33
N PRO A 730 5.09 8.64 24.30
CA PRO A 730 4.29 7.65 25.03
C PRO A 730 3.53 6.71 24.09
N ARG A 731 3.56 5.41 24.39
CA ARG A 731 3.02 4.36 23.52
C ARG A 731 2.29 3.28 24.32
N MET A 732 1.54 2.42 23.61
CA MET A 732 0.84 1.26 24.20
C MET A 732 -0.12 1.64 25.34
N PHE A 733 -0.99 2.63 25.07
CA PHE A 733 -2.04 3.02 26.00
C PHE A 733 -3.06 1.90 26.17
N GLN A 734 -3.34 1.51 27.40
CA GLN A 734 -4.33 0.50 27.74
C GLN A 734 -4.90 0.69 29.15
N TRP A 735 -6.09 0.14 29.40
CA TRP A 735 -6.60 0.02 30.77
C TRP A 735 -5.85 -1.08 31.54
N HIS A 736 -5.62 -0.84 32.83
CA HIS A 736 -5.36 -1.90 33.78
C HIS A 736 -6.54 -2.90 33.73
N PRO A 737 -6.30 -4.21 33.69
CA PRO A 737 -7.38 -5.16 33.42
C PRO A 737 -8.39 -5.31 34.58
N LEU A 738 -8.01 -4.93 35.80
CA LEU A 738 -8.87 -5.03 36.99
C LEU A 738 -9.46 -3.69 37.44
N ASP A 739 -8.88 -2.56 37.05
CA ASP A 739 -9.25 -1.23 37.57
C ASP A 739 -9.28 -0.19 36.45
N ASP A 740 -10.04 0.90 36.63
CA ASP A 740 -10.06 2.04 35.71
C ASP A 740 -8.80 2.91 35.85
N VAL A 741 -7.62 2.29 35.73
CA VAL A 741 -6.32 2.94 35.73
C VAL A 741 -5.74 2.88 34.33
N LEU A 742 -5.34 4.02 33.79
CA LEU A 742 -4.70 4.09 32.48
C LEU A 742 -3.22 3.74 32.61
N MET A 743 -2.72 2.89 31.73
CA MET A 743 -1.31 2.51 31.63
C MET A 743 -0.74 2.85 30.26
N TYR A 744 0.55 3.18 30.22
CA TYR A 744 1.30 3.40 28.97
C TYR A 744 2.81 3.27 29.21
N VAL A 745 3.58 3.22 28.14
CA VAL A 745 5.04 3.04 28.16
C VAL A 745 5.72 4.28 27.59
N GLU A 746 6.82 4.73 28.21
CA GLU A 746 7.70 5.77 27.68
C GLU A 746 9.11 5.25 27.48
N ALA A 747 9.78 5.72 26.42
CA ALA A 747 11.21 5.48 26.21
C ALA A 747 12.04 6.57 26.90
N LEU A 748 12.77 6.20 27.95
CA LEU A 748 13.57 7.11 28.78
C LEU A 748 14.87 7.55 28.08
N ASP A 749 15.36 6.79 27.11
CA ASP A 749 16.45 7.18 26.22
C ASP A 749 15.96 7.96 24.98
N GLY A 750 14.66 8.27 24.91
CA GLY A 750 14.05 8.93 23.76
C GLY A 750 13.96 8.03 22.53
N GLY A 751 13.93 6.70 22.71
CA GLY A 751 13.66 5.72 21.64
C GLY A 751 14.88 5.36 20.79
N ASP A 752 16.07 5.84 21.16
CA ASP A 752 17.33 5.64 20.44
C ASP A 752 18.25 4.73 21.25
N ASN A 753 18.44 3.50 20.78
CA ASN A 753 19.25 2.49 21.47
C ASN A 753 20.76 2.81 21.45
N THR A 754 21.21 3.77 20.63
CA THR A 754 22.63 4.16 20.54
C THR A 754 23.06 5.03 21.71
N LYS A 755 22.11 5.61 22.44
CA LYS A 755 22.39 6.36 23.66
C LYS A 755 22.80 5.44 24.79
N ASP A 756 23.90 5.81 25.43
CA ASP A 756 24.36 5.17 26.66
C ASP A 756 23.49 5.62 27.83
N VAL A 757 22.86 4.63 28.48
CA VAL A 757 22.06 4.83 29.69
C VAL A 757 22.80 4.35 30.95
N GLY A 758 24.03 3.86 30.79
CA GLY A 758 24.78 3.16 31.84
C GLY A 758 24.31 1.70 32.02
N GLU A 759 25.11 0.90 32.73
CA GLU A 759 24.90 -0.54 32.92
C GLU A 759 23.57 -0.90 33.61
N HIS A 760 23.04 0.02 34.43
CA HIS A 760 21.78 -0.17 35.16
C HIS A 760 20.74 0.89 34.81
N GLY A 761 20.96 1.64 33.72
CA GLY A 761 20.00 2.62 33.23
C GLY A 761 18.73 1.98 32.72
N GLU A 762 17.62 2.67 32.91
CA GLU A 762 16.33 2.27 32.37
C GLU A 762 16.16 2.86 30.97
N ARG A 763 15.80 2.01 30.00
CA ARG A 763 15.49 2.42 28.63
C ARG A 763 14.01 2.69 28.43
N ASP A 764 13.16 1.91 29.09
CA ASP A 764 11.72 2.09 29.07
C ASP A 764 11.17 2.12 30.50
N ALA A 765 10.03 2.78 30.68
CA ALA A 765 9.25 2.65 31.91
C ALA A 765 7.75 2.60 31.61
N VAL A 766 7.04 1.82 32.42
CA VAL A 766 5.58 1.77 32.42
C VAL A 766 5.07 2.78 33.44
N TYR A 767 4.10 3.59 33.03
CA TYR A 767 3.45 4.61 33.87
C TYR A 767 1.97 4.31 34.03
N MET A 768 1.41 4.71 35.17
CA MET A 768 0.01 4.63 35.51
C MET A 768 -0.58 6.00 35.81
N ARG A 769 -1.85 6.20 35.46
CA ARG A 769 -2.63 7.38 35.81
C ARG A 769 -4.04 6.99 36.27
N ARG A 770 -4.44 7.45 37.45
CA ARG A 770 -5.76 7.18 38.04
C ARG A 770 -6.74 8.32 37.74
N LEU A 771 -8.02 7.96 37.62
CA LEU A 771 -9.11 8.94 37.59
C LEU A 771 -9.47 9.38 39.01
N SER A 772 -9.72 10.68 39.22
CA SER A 772 -10.23 11.22 40.48
C SER A 772 -11.25 12.32 40.25
N VAL A 773 -12.12 12.55 41.22
CA VAL A 773 -13.13 13.60 41.19
C VAL A 773 -12.61 14.83 41.94
N GLU A 774 -12.53 15.98 41.27
CA GLU A 774 -12.21 17.26 41.89
C GLU A 774 -13.34 17.74 42.82
N SER A 775 -13.06 18.73 43.67
CA SER A 775 -14.07 19.38 44.51
C SER A 775 -15.21 20.03 43.71
N SER A 776 -14.98 20.33 42.43
CA SER A 776 -15.96 20.82 41.45
C SER A 776 -16.94 19.72 40.98
N GLY A 777 -16.65 18.46 41.26
CA GLY A 777 -17.38 17.30 40.73
C GLY A 777 -16.90 16.83 39.36
N ASP A 778 -15.84 17.44 38.81
CA ASP A 778 -15.26 17.04 37.52
C ASP A 778 -14.28 15.88 37.67
N LEU A 779 -14.34 14.92 36.74
CA LEU A 779 -13.36 13.83 36.66
C LEU A 779 -12.08 14.32 35.97
N ILE A 780 -10.96 14.15 36.64
CA ILE A 780 -9.62 14.47 36.13
C ILE A 780 -8.71 13.25 36.17
N LEU A 781 -7.67 13.28 35.34
CA LEU A 781 -6.63 12.27 35.31
C LEU A 781 -5.42 12.75 36.13
N GLN A 782 -5.09 12.02 37.19
CA GLN A 782 -3.98 12.36 38.11
C GLN A 782 -2.63 12.39 37.39
N GLU A 783 -1.61 12.93 38.08
CA GLU A 783 -0.22 12.89 37.61
C GLU A 783 0.25 11.45 37.38
N ALA A 784 1.15 11.28 36.42
CA ALA A 784 1.70 9.98 36.08
C ALA A 784 2.60 9.46 37.20
N VAL A 785 2.30 8.24 37.66
CA VAL A 785 3.12 7.52 38.62
C VAL A 785 3.82 6.41 37.86
N LYS A 786 5.16 6.35 37.99
CA LYS A 786 5.95 5.27 37.40
C LYS A 786 5.61 3.97 38.13
N LEU A 787 5.18 2.97 37.36
CA LEU A 787 4.91 1.61 37.86
C LEU A 787 6.21 0.81 37.95
N VAL A 788 6.95 0.72 36.84
CA VAL A 788 8.18 -0.07 36.76
C VAL A 788 9.10 0.45 35.66
N GLY A 789 10.41 0.42 35.90
CA GLY A 789 11.43 0.71 34.89
C GLY A 789 12.12 -0.55 34.36
N LEU A 790 12.50 -0.52 33.10
CA LEU A 790 13.08 -1.62 32.34
C LEU A 790 14.44 -1.22 31.78
N GLN A 791 15.41 -2.12 31.87
CA GLN A 791 16.75 -1.88 31.35
C GLN A 791 16.79 -2.09 29.82
N TRP A 792 15.91 -2.94 29.30
CA TRP A 792 15.74 -3.20 27.87
C TRP A 792 14.38 -2.70 27.37
N ARG A 793 14.03 -3.03 26.12
CA ARG A 793 12.77 -2.57 25.53
C ARG A 793 11.60 -3.36 26.05
N PHE A 794 10.54 -2.66 26.40
CA PHE A 794 9.25 -3.22 26.75
C PHE A 794 8.73 -4.11 25.61
N SER A 795 8.35 -5.34 25.95
CA SER A 795 7.68 -6.29 25.06
C SER A 795 6.19 -6.33 25.40
N ASP A 796 5.86 -6.77 26.62
CA ASP A 796 4.47 -7.01 27.06
C ASP A 796 4.31 -6.90 28.59
N LEU A 797 3.06 -6.78 29.05
CA LEU A 797 2.65 -6.77 30.45
C LEU A 797 1.32 -7.51 30.63
N ASP A 798 1.40 -8.73 31.13
CA ASP A 798 0.26 -9.62 31.32
C ASP A 798 -0.11 -9.76 32.80
N TYR A 799 -1.38 -9.55 33.13
CA TYR A 799 -1.86 -9.61 34.51
C TYR A 799 -2.43 -10.97 34.89
N MET A 800 -2.28 -11.29 36.16
CA MET A 800 -2.94 -12.36 36.86
C MET A 800 -4.22 -11.86 37.54
N GLN A 801 -5.17 -12.74 37.82
CA GLN A 801 -6.41 -12.35 38.54
C GLN A 801 -6.13 -11.87 39.97
N SER A 802 -5.00 -12.26 40.57
CA SER A 802 -4.55 -11.80 41.88
C SER A 802 -4.16 -10.31 41.90
N GLY A 803 -3.93 -9.70 40.73
CA GLY A 803 -3.37 -8.36 40.57
C GLY A 803 -1.85 -8.32 40.38
N MET A 804 -1.16 -9.46 40.51
CA MET A 804 0.24 -9.58 40.09
C MET A 804 0.35 -9.59 38.56
N ALA A 805 1.55 -9.35 38.02
CA ALA A 805 1.76 -9.35 36.57
C ALA A 805 3.10 -9.98 36.17
N ILE A 806 3.21 -10.36 34.90
CA ILE A 806 4.49 -10.65 34.26
C ILE A 806 4.79 -9.51 33.29
N ILE A 807 5.95 -8.87 33.47
CA ILE A 807 6.47 -7.91 32.50
C ILE A 807 7.63 -8.52 31.73
N GLU A 808 7.62 -8.31 30.43
CA GLU A 808 8.64 -8.82 29.51
C GLU A 808 9.44 -7.66 28.90
N GLU A 809 10.77 -7.81 28.90
CA GLU A 809 11.70 -6.93 28.20
C GLU A 809 12.56 -7.73 27.21
N TYR A 810 12.87 -7.14 26.05
CA TYR A 810 13.67 -7.77 25.00
C TYR A 810 14.83 -6.87 24.55
N ARG A 811 15.90 -7.49 24.06
CA ARG A 811 17.04 -6.85 23.41
C ARG A 811 17.37 -7.59 22.11
N TRP A 812 16.94 -7.01 21.01
CA TRP A 812 17.11 -7.55 19.66
C TRP A 812 18.56 -7.75 19.29
N LYS A 813 19.45 -6.80 19.57
CA LYS A 813 20.86 -6.87 19.18
C LYS A 813 21.50 -8.25 19.44
N ASP A 814 21.24 -8.82 20.63
CA ASP A 814 21.82 -10.10 21.08
C ASP A 814 20.78 -11.21 21.21
N ARG A 815 19.56 -10.97 20.73
CA ARG A 815 18.43 -11.92 20.76
C ARG A 815 18.06 -12.39 22.18
N LEU A 816 18.15 -11.50 23.18
CA LEU A 816 17.84 -11.80 24.58
C LEU A 816 16.45 -11.33 25.01
N GLU A 817 15.75 -12.15 25.77
CA GLU A 817 14.49 -11.82 26.45
C GLU A 817 14.66 -11.97 27.96
N ARG A 818 13.85 -11.24 28.72
CA ARG A 818 13.78 -11.37 30.18
C ARG A 818 12.35 -11.16 30.66
N LYS A 819 11.91 -11.98 31.61
CA LYS A 819 10.58 -11.88 32.23
C LYS A 819 10.68 -11.71 33.74
N TRP A 820 9.87 -10.79 34.28
CA TRP A 820 9.81 -10.50 35.71
C TRP A 820 8.39 -10.64 36.23
N ILE A 821 8.25 -11.17 37.44
CA ILE A 821 7.03 -11.07 38.23
C ILE A 821 7.00 -9.69 38.90
N LEU A 822 5.88 -9.01 38.74
CA LEU A 822 5.53 -7.79 39.45
C LEU A 822 4.49 -8.11 40.54
N ASP A 823 4.67 -7.50 41.71
CA ASP A 823 3.59 -7.43 42.71
C ASP A 823 2.48 -6.45 42.28
N LYS A 824 1.45 -6.30 43.13
CA LYS A 824 0.29 -5.44 42.85
C LYS A 824 0.63 -3.95 42.82
N ASP A 825 1.77 -3.57 43.40
CA ASP A 825 2.27 -2.19 43.44
C ASP A 825 3.26 -1.92 42.29
N GLY A 826 3.60 -2.94 41.48
CA GLY A 826 4.51 -2.85 40.35
C GLY A 826 5.98 -3.12 40.66
N ASN A 827 6.32 -3.53 41.88
CA ASN A 827 7.70 -3.83 42.22
C ASN A 827 8.13 -5.15 41.58
N LYS A 828 9.33 -5.17 40.98
CA LYS A 828 9.96 -6.42 40.52
C LYS A 828 10.28 -7.28 41.74
N VAL A 829 9.48 -8.31 41.98
CA VAL A 829 9.68 -9.23 43.10
C VAL A 829 10.55 -10.42 42.73
N LYS A 830 10.50 -10.88 41.48
CA LYS A 830 11.27 -12.05 41.04
C LYS A 830 11.53 -12.04 39.54
N MET A 831 12.76 -12.36 39.11
CA MET A 831 13.05 -12.66 37.70
C MET A 831 12.65 -14.11 37.43
N LEU A 832 11.82 -14.35 36.42
CA LEU A 832 11.50 -15.72 36.02
C LEU A 832 12.66 -16.34 35.23
N TRP A 833 13.16 -15.61 34.23
CA TRP A 833 14.33 -15.99 33.45
C TRP A 833 14.89 -14.82 32.64
N GLU A 834 16.15 -14.99 32.23
CA GLU A 834 16.82 -14.27 31.15
C GLU A 834 17.41 -15.31 30.20
N ARG A 835 17.16 -15.18 28.90
CA ARG A 835 17.64 -16.19 27.92
C ARG A 835 17.74 -15.62 26.52
N CYS A 836 18.45 -16.34 25.65
CA CYS A 836 18.36 -16.12 24.21
C CYS A 836 17.07 -16.75 23.68
N TRP A 837 16.21 -15.98 23.00
CA TRP A 837 14.96 -16.52 22.47
C TRP A 837 15.17 -17.50 21.31
N GLN A 838 16.35 -17.46 20.67
CA GLN A 838 16.72 -18.41 19.62
C GLN A 838 17.08 -19.79 20.18
N ASP A 839 17.42 -19.91 21.47
CA ASP A 839 17.61 -21.20 22.14
C ASP A 839 16.24 -21.82 22.44
N ARG A 840 15.79 -22.71 21.56
CA ARG A 840 14.48 -23.36 21.69
C ARG A 840 14.50 -24.53 22.66
N TYR A 841 15.65 -25.20 22.83
CA TYR A 841 15.77 -26.37 23.69
C TYR A 841 15.59 -26.04 25.17
N ASN A 842 16.01 -24.84 25.58
CA ASN A 842 15.85 -24.36 26.94
C ASN A 842 14.68 -23.37 27.10
N ALA A 843 13.74 -23.33 26.15
CA ALA A 843 12.59 -22.44 26.24
C ALA A 843 11.61 -22.91 27.34
N PRO A 844 11.32 -22.09 28.37
CA PRO A 844 10.42 -22.46 29.48
C PRO A 844 8.94 -22.46 29.08
N GLY A 845 8.62 -21.93 27.89
CA GLY A 845 7.26 -21.75 27.41
C GLY A 845 6.70 -20.36 27.73
N GLU A 846 5.45 -20.15 27.35
CA GLU A 846 4.72 -18.89 27.50
C GLU A 846 3.59 -19.03 28.51
N PRO A 847 3.30 -17.98 29.31
CA PRO A 847 2.15 -17.95 30.21
C PRO A 847 0.85 -18.31 29.49
N LEU A 848 0.07 -19.20 30.10
CA LEU A 848 -1.24 -19.57 29.56
C LEU A 848 -2.23 -18.43 29.82
N MET A 849 -2.70 -17.78 28.75
CA MET A 849 -3.70 -16.72 28.83
C MET A 849 -5.13 -17.24 28.64
N ARG A 850 -6.10 -16.66 29.35
CA ARG A 850 -7.53 -16.97 29.23
C ARG A 850 -8.38 -15.70 29.28
N ARG A 851 -9.46 -15.64 28.49
CA ARG A 851 -10.48 -14.59 28.61
C ARG A 851 -11.31 -14.81 29.87
N MET A 852 -11.37 -13.80 30.73
CA MET A 852 -12.13 -13.80 31.98
C MET A 852 -12.68 -12.39 32.24
N GLY A 853 -13.50 -12.26 33.28
CA GLY A 853 -14.14 -10.98 33.61
C GLY A 853 -15.32 -10.61 32.71
N GLU A 854 -16.08 -9.60 33.11
CA GLU A 854 -17.33 -9.22 32.43
C GLU A 854 -17.11 -8.58 31.05
N ASN A 855 -15.91 -8.07 30.78
CA ASN A 855 -15.53 -7.49 29.48
C ASN A 855 -14.69 -8.44 28.63
N GLY A 856 -14.38 -9.65 29.13
CA GLY A 856 -13.58 -10.64 28.44
C GLY A 856 -12.10 -10.26 28.32
N GLN A 857 -11.55 -9.62 29.36
CA GLN A 857 -10.12 -9.32 29.47
C GLN A 857 -9.28 -10.62 29.50
N PHE A 858 -8.05 -10.57 29.02
CA PHE A 858 -7.12 -11.69 29.13
C PHE A 858 -6.37 -11.65 30.46
N PHE A 859 -6.27 -12.80 31.13
CA PHE A 859 -5.48 -12.99 32.33
C PHE A 859 -4.60 -14.24 32.21
N ILE A 860 -3.45 -14.22 32.87
CA ILE A 860 -2.64 -15.41 33.11
C ILE A 860 -3.43 -16.37 34.00
N VAL A 861 -3.51 -17.64 33.58
CA VAL A 861 -4.18 -18.69 34.35
C VAL A 861 -3.26 -19.16 35.49
N GLN A 862 -3.78 -19.08 36.71
CA GLN A 862 -3.08 -19.46 37.93
C GLN A 862 -3.67 -20.73 38.56
N PRO A 863 -2.85 -21.76 38.87
CA PRO A 863 -3.24 -22.85 39.76
C PRO A 863 -3.30 -22.39 41.23
N THR A 864 -2.36 -21.54 41.66
CA THR A 864 -2.29 -20.93 43.00
C THR A 864 -1.85 -19.47 42.89
N GLU A 865 -1.91 -18.68 43.97
CA GLU A 865 -1.48 -17.27 43.94
C GLU A 865 -0.01 -17.08 43.53
N THR A 866 0.84 -18.07 43.78
CA THR A 866 2.28 -18.04 43.49
C THR A 866 2.70 -19.00 42.38
N SER A 867 1.76 -19.45 41.56
CA SER A 867 2.08 -20.30 40.40
C SER A 867 1.29 -19.90 39.16
N ILE A 868 1.80 -20.30 38.00
CA ILE A 868 1.19 -20.07 36.68
C ILE A 868 1.34 -21.31 35.82
N PHE A 869 0.46 -21.47 34.84
CA PHE A 869 0.66 -22.46 33.78
C PHE A 869 1.52 -21.88 32.65
N LEU A 870 2.49 -22.66 32.17
CA LEU A 870 3.29 -22.35 30.99
C LEU A 870 3.02 -23.39 29.89
N LYS A 871 2.94 -22.95 28.63
CA LYS A 871 2.87 -23.86 27.47
C LYS A 871 3.96 -23.55 26.47
N GLY A 872 4.53 -24.57 25.83
CA GLY A 872 5.60 -24.36 24.86
C GLY A 872 5.66 -25.46 23.80
N ALA A 873 6.44 -25.20 22.75
CA ALA A 873 6.70 -26.18 21.69
C ALA A 873 7.58 -27.35 22.16
N GLY A 874 8.38 -27.16 23.22
CA GLY A 874 9.21 -28.20 23.84
C GLY A 874 10.22 -28.82 22.89
N ALA A 875 10.91 -27.99 22.10
CA ALA A 875 11.95 -28.42 21.17
C ALA A 875 13.02 -29.25 21.88
N SER A 876 13.46 -30.33 21.26
CA SER A 876 14.55 -31.18 21.76
C SER A 876 15.32 -31.82 20.60
N PRO A 877 16.40 -32.57 20.87
CA PRO A 877 17.07 -33.39 19.85
C PRO A 877 16.15 -34.40 19.15
N LEU A 878 15.02 -34.77 19.77
CA LEU A 878 14.01 -35.66 19.18
C LEU A 878 12.92 -34.91 18.39
N GLY A 879 13.05 -33.59 18.22
CA GLY A 879 12.04 -32.72 17.62
C GLY A 879 11.16 -32.00 18.64
N ASP A 880 10.17 -31.27 18.14
CA ASP A 880 9.22 -30.54 18.96
C ASP A 880 8.33 -31.49 19.76
N ARG A 881 8.27 -31.30 21.08
CA ARG A 881 7.43 -32.05 22.03
C ARG A 881 6.62 -31.07 22.89
N PRO A 882 5.48 -30.57 22.38
CA PRO A 882 4.69 -29.58 23.08
C PRO A 882 4.35 -29.98 24.52
N PHE A 883 4.21 -29.01 25.40
CA PHE A 883 4.01 -29.26 26.82
C PHE A 883 3.11 -28.26 27.52
N LEU A 884 2.67 -28.64 28.72
CA LEU A 884 2.04 -27.82 29.74
C LEU A 884 2.79 -28.03 31.07
N ASP A 885 3.21 -26.92 31.66
CA ASP A 885 3.91 -26.84 32.94
C ASP A 885 3.14 -26.05 33.96
N VAL A 886 3.46 -26.29 35.23
CA VAL A 886 3.23 -25.35 36.31
C VAL A 886 4.58 -24.78 36.73
N CYS A 887 4.68 -23.46 36.70
CA CYS A 887 5.78 -22.69 37.25
C CYS A 887 5.37 -22.18 38.63
N ASP A 888 6.00 -22.67 39.69
CA ASP A 888 5.87 -22.15 41.04
C ASP A 888 7.01 -21.18 41.34
N PHE A 889 6.65 -19.96 41.71
CA PHE A 889 7.58 -18.89 42.04
C PHE A 889 7.46 -18.43 43.51
N GLY A 890 6.75 -19.18 44.36
CA GLY A 890 6.54 -18.86 45.79
C GLY A 890 7.74 -19.12 46.70
N SER A 891 8.62 -20.06 46.36
CA SER A 891 9.90 -20.27 47.06
C SER A 891 10.99 -19.30 46.60
N GLU A 892 12.17 -19.28 47.24
CA GLU A 892 13.32 -18.51 46.73
C GLU A 892 13.74 -19.01 45.33
N GLU A 893 13.89 -20.33 45.16
CA GLU A 893 14.11 -20.96 43.85
C GLU A 893 12.80 -21.06 43.05
N ILE A 894 12.87 -21.00 41.72
CA ILE A 894 11.71 -21.25 40.85
C ILE A 894 11.65 -22.75 40.56
N SER A 895 10.48 -23.35 40.78
CA SER A 895 10.25 -24.76 40.51
C SER A 895 9.32 -24.92 39.30
N MET A 896 9.73 -25.74 38.33
CA MET A 896 8.95 -26.07 37.15
C MET A 896 8.51 -27.54 37.24
N LYS A 897 7.21 -27.80 37.17
CA LYS A 897 6.65 -29.15 37.11
C LYS A 897 5.94 -29.37 35.79
N ARG A 898 6.41 -30.37 35.03
CA ARG A 898 5.73 -30.88 33.84
C ARG A 898 4.42 -31.54 34.24
N LEU A 899 3.29 -31.03 33.73
CA LEU A 899 1.99 -31.67 33.92
C LEU A 899 1.59 -32.53 32.72
N TRP A 900 1.98 -32.08 31.53
CA TRP A 900 1.67 -32.78 30.31
C TRP A 900 2.76 -32.51 29.26
N ARG A 901 3.18 -33.55 28.54
CA ARG A 901 4.05 -33.44 27.35
C ARG A 901 3.56 -34.34 26.23
N CYS A 902 3.77 -33.94 24.98
CA CYS A 902 3.75 -34.87 23.85
C CYS A 902 4.75 -36.01 24.13
N ALA A 903 4.28 -37.25 24.00
CA ALA A 903 5.07 -38.44 24.28
C ALA A 903 6.36 -38.48 23.43
N ALA A 904 7.42 -39.09 23.98
CA ALA A 904 8.61 -39.38 23.18
C ALA A 904 8.31 -40.54 22.23
N PRO A 905 8.85 -40.53 21.00
CA PRO A 905 8.72 -41.66 20.09
C PRO A 905 9.63 -42.86 20.43
N VAL A 906 10.33 -42.82 21.57
CA VAL A 906 11.31 -43.84 21.99
C VAL A 906 11.04 -44.27 23.42
N GLU A 907 11.03 -45.58 23.69
CA GLU A 907 10.66 -46.19 24.98
C GLU A 907 11.42 -45.62 26.21
N GLY A 908 12.66 -45.16 26.04
CA GLY A 908 13.52 -44.66 27.13
C GLY A 908 13.25 -43.22 27.61
N GLU A 909 12.42 -42.44 26.91
CA GLU A 909 12.06 -41.05 27.27
C GLU A 909 10.55 -40.84 27.46
N LEU A 910 9.83 -41.95 27.67
CA LEU A 910 8.42 -41.99 28.00
C LEU A 910 8.16 -41.39 29.38
N ASP A 911 7.02 -40.72 29.51
CA ASP A 911 6.52 -40.17 30.77
C ASP A 911 5.84 -41.33 31.54
N PRO A 912 6.44 -41.84 32.63
CA PRO A 912 5.91 -43.00 33.35
C PRO A 912 4.55 -42.74 34.01
N GLU A 913 4.13 -41.48 34.17
CA GLU A 913 2.79 -41.13 34.66
C GLU A 913 1.72 -41.24 33.55
N LYS A 914 2.12 -41.12 32.27
CA LYS A 914 1.24 -41.28 31.10
C LYS A 914 1.30 -42.65 30.46
N GLU A 915 2.43 -43.32 30.59
CA GLU A 915 2.75 -44.62 30.02
C GLU A 915 3.04 -45.62 31.15
N PRO A 916 2.00 -46.13 31.86
CA PRO A 916 2.18 -47.06 32.98
C PRO A 916 2.98 -48.29 32.56
N GLY A 917 4.13 -48.51 33.20
CA GLY A 917 5.05 -49.60 32.85
C GLY A 917 6.08 -49.26 31.77
N GLY A 918 6.17 -48.00 31.35
CA GLY A 918 7.14 -47.54 30.33
C GLY A 918 6.78 -48.01 28.92
N VAL A 919 5.49 -48.24 28.64
CA VAL A 919 5.01 -48.74 27.35
C VAL A 919 4.04 -47.72 26.75
N LEU A 920 4.37 -47.21 25.57
CA LEU A 920 3.49 -46.35 24.79
C LEU A 920 2.40 -47.20 24.11
N PRO A 921 1.10 -46.90 24.29
CA PRO A 921 0.03 -47.61 23.61
C PRO A 921 0.26 -47.62 22.10
N GLU A 922 -0.10 -48.72 21.42
CA GLU A 922 0.18 -48.90 19.99
C GLU A 922 -0.40 -47.76 19.15
N GLU A 923 -1.60 -47.31 19.50
CA GLU A 923 -2.32 -46.17 18.93
C GLU A 923 -1.62 -44.81 19.09
N ARG A 924 -0.61 -44.69 19.98
CA ARG A 924 0.13 -43.45 20.24
C ARG A 924 1.60 -43.51 19.78
N LYS A 925 2.06 -44.59 19.13
CA LYS A 925 3.48 -44.75 18.73
C LYS A 925 3.99 -43.80 17.63
N ASP A 926 3.10 -43.28 16.77
CA ASP A 926 3.47 -42.39 15.66
C ASP A 926 2.58 -41.15 15.59
N VAL A 927 2.22 -40.60 16.76
CA VAL A 927 1.33 -39.41 16.86
C VAL A 927 2.08 -38.19 17.38
N PHE A 928 1.73 -37.03 16.85
CA PHE A 928 2.10 -35.73 17.39
C PHE A 928 0.92 -35.13 18.15
N GLU A 929 1.15 -34.74 19.39
CA GLU A 929 0.15 -34.14 20.26
C GLU A 929 0.50 -32.69 20.58
N SER A 930 -0.51 -31.83 20.58
CA SER A 930 -0.39 -30.40 20.88
C SER A 930 -1.40 -29.99 21.93
N PHE A 931 -0.97 -29.20 22.91
CA PHE A 931 -1.87 -28.62 23.89
C PHE A 931 -2.70 -27.50 23.24
N VAL A 932 -4.03 -27.56 23.36
CA VAL A 932 -4.96 -26.59 22.78
C VAL A 932 -5.46 -25.62 23.86
N CYS A 933 -6.09 -26.16 24.91
CA CYS A 933 -6.54 -25.36 26.04
C CYS A 933 -6.69 -26.18 27.32
N LEU A 934 -6.64 -25.49 28.46
CA LEU A 934 -7.01 -26.00 29.77
C LEU A 934 -8.45 -25.56 30.06
N MET A 935 -9.31 -26.47 30.48
CA MET A 935 -10.71 -26.22 30.79
C MET A 935 -10.86 -25.47 32.13
N GLY A 936 -12.08 -25.05 32.46
CA GLY A 936 -12.37 -24.26 33.65
C GLY A 936 -12.07 -24.98 34.97
N ASP A 937 -12.11 -26.32 34.99
CA ASP A 937 -11.82 -27.16 36.17
C ASP A 937 -10.32 -27.31 36.47
N THR A 938 -9.44 -26.73 35.64
CA THR A 938 -7.97 -26.81 35.75
C THR A 938 -7.37 -28.22 35.73
N ASP A 939 -8.18 -29.21 35.37
CA ASP A 939 -7.76 -30.62 35.27
C ASP A 939 -8.03 -31.18 33.88
N THR A 940 -9.13 -30.80 33.23
CA THR A 940 -9.44 -31.26 31.89
C THR A 940 -8.67 -30.42 30.86
N VAL A 941 -8.02 -31.07 29.89
CA VAL A 941 -7.30 -30.45 28.78
C VAL A 941 -7.86 -30.89 27.45
N LEU A 942 -7.86 -29.98 26.48
CA LEU A 942 -8.10 -30.28 25.07
C LEU A 942 -6.74 -30.39 24.36
N ILE A 943 -6.54 -31.49 23.65
CA ILE A 943 -5.30 -31.83 22.93
C ILE A 943 -5.65 -32.03 21.46
N GLY A 944 -4.85 -31.46 20.57
CA GLY A 944 -4.87 -31.80 19.15
C GLY A 944 -3.89 -32.95 18.90
N ARG A 945 -4.37 -34.06 18.34
CA ARG A 945 -3.57 -35.24 17.99
C ARG A 945 -3.64 -35.47 16.49
N GLU A 946 -2.48 -35.65 15.88
CA GLU A 946 -2.30 -35.98 14.47
C GLU A 946 -1.25 -37.08 14.33
N SER A 947 -1.17 -37.73 13.18
CA SER A 947 -0.07 -38.64 12.81
C SER A 947 0.36 -38.33 11.39
N LYS A 948 1.40 -38.99 10.86
CA LYS A 948 1.80 -38.83 9.46
C LYS A 948 0.67 -39.07 8.45
N THR A 949 -0.31 -39.91 8.80
CA THR A 949 -1.42 -40.33 7.93
C THR A 949 -2.80 -39.95 8.44
N THR A 950 -2.93 -39.40 9.65
CA THR A 950 -4.21 -38.99 10.23
C THR A 950 -4.17 -37.49 10.52
N PRO A 951 -5.10 -36.69 9.97
CA PRO A 951 -5.14 -35.25 10.22
C PRO A 951 -5.45 -34.96 11.69
N ARG A 952 -5.19 -33.71 12.10
CA ARG A 952 -5.37 -33.29 13.48
C ARG A 952 -6.82 -33.39 13.91
N ASN A 953 -7.07 -34.24 14.90
CA ASN A 953 -8.33 -34.35 15.61
C ASN A 953 -8.16 -33.95 17.08
N TYR A 954 -9.24 -33.50 17.71
CA TYR A 954 -9.21 -32.97 19.06
C TYR A 954 -9.73 -34.01 20.05
N PHE A 955 -9.07 -34.11 21.20
CA PHE A 955 -9.35 -35.06 22.26
C PHE A 955 -9.37 -34.32 23.59
N SER A 956 -10.33 -34.64 24.47
CA SER A 956 -10.34 -34.17 25.85
C SER A 956 -9.87 -35.26 26.80
N THR A 957 -8.99 -34.93 27.74
CA THR A 957 -8.52 -35.85 28.80
C THR A 957 -8.28 -35.08 30.10
N LYS A 958 -8.10 -35.79 31.21
CA LYS A 958 -7.80 -35.19 32.52
C LYS A 958 -6.33 -35.32 32.86
N LEU A 959 -5.71 -34.27 33.36
CA LEU A 959 -4.33 -34.25 33.85
C LEU A 959 -4.14 -35.24 35.01
N SER A 960 -5.16 -35.38 35.87
CA SER A 960 -5.19 -36.36 36.96
C SER A 960 -5.39 -37.82 36.52
N SER A 961 -5.84 -38.05 35.28
CA SER A 961 -6.15 -39.37 34.75
C SER A 961 -5.99 -39.42 33.23
N LEU A 962 -4.73 -39.38 32.80
CA LEU A 962 -4.35 -39.29 31.39
C LEU A 962 -4.67 -40.55 30.57
N GLY A 963 -5.14 -41.63 31.21
CA GLY A 963 -5.54 -42.89 30.55
C GLY A 963 -6.97 -42.92 30.02
N THR A 964 -7.82 -41.92 30.33
CA THR A 964 -9.19 -41.83 29.80
C THR A 964 -9.31 -40.62 28.89
N GLU A 965 -9.67 -40.84 27.63
CA GLU A 965 -9.77 -39.80 26.61
C GLU A 965 -11.11 -39.87 25.87
N ASN A 966 -11.68 -38.71 25.54
CA ASN A 966 -12.84 -38.60 24.67
C ASN A 966 -12.45 -37.85 23.40
N GLN A 967 -12.70 -38.45 22.25
CA GLN A 967 -12.49 -37.79 20.96
C GLN A 967 -13.62 -36.78 20.70
N VAL A 968 -13.23 -35.53 20.46
CA VAL A 968 -14.14 -34.39 20.26
C VAL A 968 -14.43 -34.17 18.79
N THR A 969 -13.50 -34.45 17.88
CA THR A 969 -13.68 -34.27 16.41
C THR A 969 -13.29 -35.51 15.62
N PHE A 970 -13.83 -35.64 14.40
CA PHE A 970 -13.64 -36.80 13.52
C PHE A 970 -13.37 -36.37 12.07
N PHE A 971 -12.38 -35.50 11.87
CA PHE A 971 -11.96 -35.04 10.55
C PHE A 971 -11.28 -36.16 9.76
N GLU A 972 -11.70 -36.33 8.50
CA GLU A 972 -11.14 -37.29 7.55
C GLU A 972 -9.91 -36.72 6.83
N HIS A 973 -9.12 -37.59 6.19
CA HIS A 973 -7.90 -37.21 5.48
C HIS A 973 -8.21 -36.25 4.32
N PRO A 974 -7.76 -34.97 4.34
CA PRO A 974 -8.15 -33.98 3.33
C PRO A 974 -7.49 -34.19 1.96
N GLN A 975 -6.35 -34.88 1.91
CA GLN A 975 -5.57 -35.10 0.67
C GLN A 975 -5.18 -36.57 0.47
N PRO A 976 -6.13 -37.48 0.18
CA PRO A 976 -5.85 -38.92 0.08
C PRO A 976 -4.78 -39.28 -0.98
N ASP A 977 -4.54 -38.39 -1.96
CA ASP A 977 -3.45 -38.51 -2.94
C ASP A 977 -2.03 -38.47 -2.31
N LEU A 978 -1.88 -38.06 -1.03
CA LEU A 978 -0.62 -38.09 -0.29
C LEU A 978 -0.44 -39.36 0.56
N LEU A 979 -1.44 -40.26 0.60
CA LEU A 979 -1.30 -41.51 1.34
C LEU A 979 -0.14 -42.34 0.79
N GLY A 980 0.72 -42.83 1.70
CA GLY A 980 1.91 -43.60 1.35
C GLY A 980 3.17 -42.76 1.10
N VAL A 981 3.07 -41.42 1.01
CA VAL A 981 4.24 -40.54 1.09
C VAL A 981 4.84 -40.66 2.49
N THR A 982 6.13 -40.99 2.58
CA THR A 982 6.81 -41.11 3.87
C THR A 982 7.51 -39.81 4.21
N LYS A 983 7.45 -39.40 5.48
CA LYS A 983 8.15 -38.25 6.04
C LYS A 983 9.25 -38.70 6.99
N GLU A 984 10.43 -38.15 6.80
CA GLU A 984 11.58 -38.34 7.68
C GLU A 984 12.21 -37.00 8.07
N LEU A 985 12.60 -36.87 9.34
CA LEU A 985 13.39 -35.72 9.79
C LEU A 985 14.87 -36.11 9.76
N VAL A 986 15.56 -35.71 8.70
CA VAL A 986 16.96 -36.08 8.47
C VAL A 986 17.91 -35.05 9.07
N GLN A 987 19.08 -35.50 9.51
CA GLN A 987 20.14 -34.66 10.06
C GLN A 987 21.42 -34.87 9.25
N TYR A 988 22.12 -33.78 8.97
CA TYR A 988 23.40 -33.76 8.27
C TYR A 988 24.22 -32.57 8.78
N LYS A 989 25.52 -32.55 8.46
CA LYS A 989 26.45 -31.57 9.04
C LYS A 989 26.99 -30.67 7.94
N ARG A 990 27.02 -29.37 8.21
CA ARG A 990 27.69 -28.38 7.35
C ARG A 990 29.21 -28.50 7.51
N GLU A 991 29.96 -28.03 6.52
CA GLU A 991 31.42 -28.11 6.50
C GLU A 991 32.10 -27.48 7.74
N ASP A 992 31.50 -26.44 8.31
CA ASP A 992 31.96 -25.74 9.52
C ASP A 992 31.50 -26.40 10.85
N GLY A 993 30.83 -27.56 10.78
CA GLY A 993 30.42 -28.35 11.94
C GLY A 993 29.00 -28.10 12.43
N VAL A 994 28.29 -27.10 11.90
CA VAL A 994 26.89 -26.79 12.27
C VAL A 994 25.97 -27.95 11.87
N ASP A 995 25.17 -28.44 12.83
CA ASP A 995 24.16 -29.46 12.56
C ASP A 995 22.97 -28.85 11.81
N LEU A 996 22.54 -29.52 10.74
CA LEU A 996 21.45 -29.10 9.88
C LEU A 996 20.37 -30.17 9.85
N THR A 997 19.12 -29.74 9.70
CA THR A 997 17.96 -30.63 9.58
C THR A 997 17.19 -30.39 8.30
N CYS A 998 16.45 -31.39 7.84
CA CYS A 998 15.52 -31.27 6.72
C CYS A 998 14.34 -32.23 6.92
N ASN A 999 13.14 -31.85 6.50
CA ASN A 999 12.05 -32.80 6.31
C ASN A 999 12.21 -33.42 4.92
N MET A 1000 12.56 -34.70 4.86
CA MET A 1000 12.64 -35.45 3.61
C MET A 1000 11.35 -36.21 3.37
N TYR A 1001 10.75 -36.01 2.21
CA TYR A 1001 9.56 -36.73 1.77
C TYR A 1001 9.92 -37.67 0.62
N LEU A 1002 9.62 -38.95 0.78
CA LEU A 1002 9.77 -39.95 -0.29
C LEU A 1002 8.40 -40.22 -0.92
N PRO A 1003 8.36 -40.42 -2.25
CA PRO A 1003 7.12 -40.67 -2.95
C PRO A 1003 6.48 -41.99 -2.49
N ALA A 1004 5.16 -42.12 -2.67
CA ALA A 1004 4.47 -43.36 -2.38
C ALA A 1004 5.04 -44.52 -3.19
N ASN A 1005 5.20 -45.69 -2.55
CA ASN A 1005 5.80 -46.90 -3.13
C ASN A 1005 7.25 -46.72 -3.64
N TYR A 1006 8.03 -45.86 -2.99
CA TYR A 1006 9.45 -45.66 -3.31
C TYR A 1006 10.22 -46.99 -3.33
N ASP A 1007 10.90 -47.27 -4.45
CA ASP A 1007 11.58 -48.54 -4.74
C ASP A 1007 13.08 -48.53 -4.41
N GLY A 1008 13.58 -47.45 -3.81
CA GLY A 1008 14.99 -47.29 -3.47
C GLY A 1008 15.86 -46.73 -4.60
N THR A 1009 15.30 -46.41 -5.77
CA THR A 1009 16.06 -45.85 -6.89
C THR A 1009 16.13 -44.31 -6.84
N PRO A 1010 17.28 -43.69 -7.18
CA PRO A 1010 17.41 -42.22 -7.19
C PRO A 1010 16.34 -41.52 -8.03
N ARG A 1011 15.75 -40.45 -7.49
CA ARG A 1011 14.70 -39.66 -8.17
C ARG A 1011 15.12 -38.21 -8.38
N PRO A 1012 14.45 -37.49 -9.30
CA PRO A 1012 14.47 -36.02 -9.29
C PRO A 1012 14.14 -35.51 -7.89
N THR A 1013 14.89 -34.53 -7.44
CA THR A 1013 14.80 -34.03 -6.06
C THR A 1013 14.56 -32.54 -6.04
N LEU A 1014 13.52 -32.10 -5.31
CA LEU A 1014 13.20 -30.70 -5.10
C LEU A 1014 13.65 -30.26 -3.70
N PHE A 1015 14.57 -29.30 -3.65
CA PHE A 1015 15.04 -28.66 -2.43
C PHE A 1015 14.28 -27.36 -2.20
N TRP A 1016 13.68 -27.19 -1.03
CA TRP A 1016 12.90 -26.00 -0.70
C TRP A 1016 13.30 -25.45 0.66
N ALA A 1017 13.68 -24.17 0.72
CA ALA A 1017 14.16 -23.56 1.95
C ALA A 1017 13.84 -22.06 2.06
N TYR A 1018 14.01 -21.57 3.30
CA TYR A 1018 13.97 -20.16 3.65
C TYR A 1018 15.11 -19.87 4.64
N PRO A 1019 16.13 -19.07 4.28
CA PRO A 1019 17.24 -18.77 5.18
C PRO A 1019 16.78 -18.01 6.44
N ARG A 1020 17.46 -18.23 7.57
CA ARG A 1020 17.19 -17.53 8.84
C ARG A 1020 18.50 -17.08 9.50
N GLU A 1021 18.47 -15.90 10.09
CA GLU A 1021 19.63 -15.26 10.72
C GLU A 1021 19.75 -15.62 12.21
N PHE A 1022 20.96 -15.92 12.68
CA PHE A 1022 21.27 -16.35 14.05
C PHE A 1022 22.45 -15.58 14.63
N LYS A 1023 22.43 -15.36 15.95
CA LYS A 1023 23.57 -14.82 16.72
C LYS A 1023 24.38 -15.90 17.45
N ASP A 1024 23.97 -17.17 17.35
CA ASP A 1024 24.60 -18.32 18.01
C ASP A 1024 24.49 -19.58 17.14
N ALA A 1025 25.62 -20.23 16.87
CA ALA A 1025 25.67 -21.44 16.03
C ALA A 1025 24.97 -22.64 16.67
N LYS A 1026 25.01 -22.77 18.00
CA LYS A 1026 24.37 -23.89 18.71
C LYS A 1026 22.85 -23.83 18.58
N ALA A 1027 22.25 -22.64 18.74
CA ALA A 1027 20.84 -22.37 18.52
C ALA A 1027 20.45 -22.58 17.05
N ALA A 1028 21.32 -22.18 16.10
CA ALA A 1028 21.10 -22.39 14.69
C ALA A 1028 20.95 -23.87 14.30
N GLY A 1029 21.71 -24.76 14.96
CA GLY A 1029 21.69 -26.21 14.73
C GLY A 1029 20.64 -27.00 15.50
N GLN A 1030 19.78 -26.34 16.28
CA GLN A 1030 18.71 -27.03 16.99
C GLN A 1030 17.64 -27.57 16.03
N VAL A 1031 17.25 -28.83 16.25
CA VAL A 1031 16.20 -29.54 15.51
C VAL A 1031 14.88 -28.77 15.56
N LYS A 1032 14.18 -28.71 14.41
CA LYS A 1032 12.91 -27.99 14.25
C LYS A 1032 11.81 -28.91 13.73
N GLY A 1033 10.60 -28.74 14.25
CA GLY A 1033 9.45 -29.54 13.87
C GLY A 1033 9.48 -30.93 14.47
N SER A 1034 8.55 -31.78 14.05
CA SER A 1034 8.45 -33.18 14.48
C SER A 1034 8.14 -34.09 13.29
N MET A 1035 8.77 -35.26 13.28
CA MET A 1035 8.55 -36.29 12.25
C MET A 1035 7.15 -36.93 12.33
N HIS A 1036 6.43 -36.76 13.44
CA HIS A 1036 5.11 -37.37 13.70
C HIS A 1036 3.93 -36.47 13.29
N THR A 1037 4.22 -35.28 12.74
CA THR A 1037 3.19 -34.35 12.25
C THR A 1037 2.58 -34.84 10.95
N PHE A 1038 1.31 -34.49 10.73
CA PHE A 1038 0.57 -34.87 9.55
C PHE A 1038 1.17 -34.30 8.27
N VAL A 1039 1.23 -35.14 7.24
CA VAL A 1039 1.70 -34.74 5.91
C VAL A 1039 0.59 -33.97 5.22
N TYR A 1040 0.57 -32.66 5.42
CA TYR A 1040 -0.40 -31.75 4.81
C TYR A 1040 0.28 -30.77 3.85
N ALA A 1041 -0.19 -30.74 2.60
CA ALA A 1041 0.39 -29.91 1.56
C ALA A 1041 -0.55 -28.74 1.24
N ARG A 1042 -0.38 -27.62 1.94
CA ARG A 1042 -0.97 -26.32 1.57
C ARG A 1042 -0.43 -25.86 0.22
N TRP A 1043 -1.12 -24.96 -0.47
CA TRP A 1043 -0.70 -24.47 -1.81
C TRP A 1043 0.77 -24.03 -1.92
N ALA A 1044 1.34 -23.47 -0.85
CA ALA A 1044 2.71 -22.99 -0.85
C ALA A 1044 3.76 -24.10 -0.68
N SER A 1045 3.35 -25.28 -0.20
CA SER A 1045 4.22 -26.41 0.13
C SER A 1045 4.87 -27.02 -1.11
N PRO A 1046 6.11 -27.53 -1.02
CA PRO A 1046 6.71 -28.35 -2.08
C PRO A 1046 6.27 -29.82 -2.03
N ILE A 1047 5.55 -30.27 -0.99
CA ILE A 1047 5.22 -31.68 -0.76
C ILE A 1047 4.36 -32.27 -1.89
N HIS A 1048 3.63 -31.44 -2.65
CA HIS A 1048 2.82 -31.92 -3.78
C HIS A 1048 3.64 -32.70 -4.82
N TRP A 1049 4.93 -32.38 -4.97
CA TRP A 1049 5.83 -33.06 -5.91
C TRP A 1049 6.15 -34.50 -5.50
N ALA A 1050 6.05 -34.84 -4.20
CA ALA A 1050 6.20 -36.22 -3.75
C ALA A 1050 5.11 -37.13 -4.34
N ALA A 1051 3.89 -36.61 -4.53
CA ALA A 1051 2.81 -37.35 -5.21
C ALA A 1051 3.10 -37.58 -6.71
N ARG A 1052 4.04 -36.83 -7.31
CA ARG A 1052 4.51 -37.01 -8.68
C ARG A 1052 5.77 -37.87 -8.79
N GLY A 1053 6.20 -38.53 -7.71
CA GLY A 1053 7.37 -39.40 -7.73
C GLY A 1053 8.70 -38.71 -7.43
N TRP A 1054 8.67 -37.43 -7.02
CA TRP A 1054 9.88 -36.70 -6.63
C TRP A 1054 10.26 -36.99 -5.18
N VAL A 1055 11.56 -36.89 -4.87
CA VAL A 1055 12.01 -36.70 -3.48
C VAL A 1055 11.92 -35.20 -3.18
N VAL A 1056 11.41 -34.86 -1.99
CA VAL A 1056 11.30 -33.45 -1.56
C VAL A 1056 12.12 -33.25 -0.29
N MET A 1057 13.07 -32.32 -0.35
CA MET A 1057 13.88 -31.87 0.78
C MET A 1057 13.33 -30.51 1.23
N ASP A 1058 12.32 -30.53 2.11
CA ASP A 1058 11.60 -29.35 2.59
C ASP A 1058 12.15 -28.83 3.92
N ASP A 1059 12.14 -27.50 4.09
CA ASP A 1059 12.80 -26.77 5.19
C ASP A 1059 14.23 -27.26 5.43
N PHE A 1060 14.99 -27.50 4.35
CA PHE A 1060 16.40 -27.86 4.49
C PHE A 1060 17.17 -26.67 5.06
N ALA A 1061 17.76 -26.84 6.25
CA ALA A 1061 18.23 -25.74 7.05
C ALA A 1061 19.40 -24.98 6.39
N LEU A 1062 19.21 -23.67 6.20
CA LEU A 1062 20.25 -22.74 5.73
C LEU A 1062 20.41 -21.58 6.72
N PRO A 1063 20.93 -21.83 7.93
CA PRO A 1063 21.17 -20.77 8.90
C PRO A 1063 22.30 -19.86 8.45
N VAL A 1064 22.11 -18.56 8.68
CA VAL A 1064 23.11 -17.52 8.44
C VAL A 1064 23.50 -16.95 9.79
N ILE A 1065 24.73 -17.21 10.22
CA ILE A 1065 25.19 -16.96 11.59
C ILE A 1065 26.13 -15.76 11.60
N GLY A 1066 25.91 -14.82 12.52
CA GLY A 1066 26.83 -13.73 12.83
C GLY A 1066 27.11 -13.66 14.33
N GLU A 1067 28.28 -14.13 14.77
CA GLU A 1067 28.66 -14.16 16.19
C GLU A 1067 29.53 -12.96 16.56
N GLY A 1068 29.43 -12.53 17.83
CA GLY A 1068 30.13 -11.35 18.35
C GLY A 1068 29.78 -10.09 17.55
N ASP A 1069 30.80 -9.39 17.07
CA ASP A 1069 30.64 -8.13 16.34
C ASP A 1069 30.31 -8.31 14.84
N LYS A 1070 30.24 -9.55 14.34
CA LYS A 1070 29.92 -9.82 12.93
C LYS A 1070 28.41 -9.78 12.69
N GLN A 1071 28.00 -9.23 11.54
CA GLN A 1071 26.61 -9.30 11.11
C GLN A 1071 26.35 -10.57 10.29
N PRO A 1072 25.19 -11.24 10.45
CA PRO A 1072 24.88 -12.46 9.70
C PRO A 1072 25.01 -12.27 8.18
N ASN A 1073 24.59 -11.11 7.68
CA ASN A 1073 24.51 -10.83 6.25
C ASN A 1073 25.88 -10.59 5.58
N ASP A 1074 26.96 -10.39 6.36
CA ASP A 1074 28.32 -10.21 5.82
C ASP A 1074 28.85 -11.46 5.11
N THR A 1075 28.41 -12.67 5.52
CA THR A 1075 28.85 -13.96 4.94
C THR A 1075 27.68 -14.78 4.40
N PHE A 1076 26.58 -14.11 4.04
CA PHE A 1076 25.33 -14.75 3.61
C PHE A 1076 25.55 -15.82 2.53
N ILE A 1077 26.22 -15.46 1.43
CA ILE A 1077 26.41 -16.33 0.26
C ILE A 1077 27.21 -17.59 0.62
N GLU A 1078 28.32 -17.43 1.34
CA GLU A 1078 29.18 -18.54 1.77
C GLU A 1078 28.38 -19.55 2.60
N GLN A 1079 27.60 -19.07 3.57
CA GLN A 1079 26.85 -19.92 4.48
C GLN A 1079 25.70 -20.69 3.81
N ILE A 1080 24.95 -20.05 2.89
CA ILE A 1080 23.90 -20.76 2.16
C ILE A 1080 24.48 -21.78 1.18
N VAL A 1081 25.64 -21.51 0.57
CA VAL A 1081 26.32 -22.45 -0.33
C VAL A 1081 26.81 -23.67 0.44
N MET A 1082 27.45 -23.49 1.60
CA MET A 1082 27.89 -24.61 2.44
C MET A 1082 26.72 -25.51 2.86
N GLY A 1083 25.60 -24.90 3.30
CA GLY A 1083 24.43 -25.67 3.69
C GLY A 1083 23.77 -26.42 2.53
N ALA A 1084 23.68 -25.81 1.35
CA ALA A 1084 23.12 -26.45 0.16
C ALA A 1084 23.98 -27.63 -0.33
N LYS A 1085 25.32 -27.48 -0.32
CA LYS A 1085 26.26 -28.56 -0.63
C LYS A 1085 26.04 -29.76 0.31
N ALA A 1086 25.99 -29.51 1.62
CA ALA A 1086 25.79 -30.56 2.61
C ALA A 1086 24.44 -31.29 2.42
N ALA A 1087 23.36 -30.56 2.10
CA ALA A 1087 22.04 -31.15 1.87
C ALA A 1087 22.01 -32.04 0.61
N VAL A 1088 22.59 -31.57 -0.50
CA VAL A 1088 22.65 -32.33 -1.76
C VAL A 1088 23.54 -33.56 -1.59
N GLU A 1089 24.72 -33.39 -1.00
CA GLU A 1089 25.66 -34.50 -0.74
C GLU A 1089 25.03 -35.59 0.13
N TYR A 1090 24.30 -35.21 1.19
CA TYR A 1090 23.56 -36.15 2.03
C TYR A 1090 22.55 -36.96 1.21
N ALA A 1091 21.70 -36.29 0.44
CA ALA A 1091 20.65 -36.94 -0.34
C ALA A 1091 21.22 -37.85 -1.45
N SER A 1092 22.31 -37.43 -2.10
CA SER A 1092 22.99 -38.21 -3.13
C SER A 1092 23.71 -39.43 -2.56
N THR A 1093 24.43 -39.27 -1.45
CA THR A 1093 25.13 -40.37 -0.76
C THR A 1093 24.15 -41.42 -0.25
N ARG A 1094 22.97 -40.98 0.21
CA ARG A 1094 21.88 -41.86 0.62
C ARG A 1094 21.26 -42.64 -0.55
N GLY A 1095 21.55 -42.27 -1.80
CA GLY A 1095 21.03 -42.92 -3.00
C GLY A 1095 19.58 -42.59 -3.32
N VAL A 1096 19.02 -41.53 -2.71
CA VAL A 1096 17.63 -41.10 -2.97
C VAL A 1096 17.54 -40.02 -4.04
N CYS A 1097 18.61 -39.27 -4.22
CA CYS A 1097 18.67 -38.11 -5.09
C CYS A 1097 19.55 -38.40 -6.31
N ASP A 1098 19.03 -38.10 -7.50
CA ASP A 1098 19.83 -37.99 -8.71
C ASP A 1098 20.47 -36.57 -8.80
N PRO A 1099 21.80 -36.43 -8.64
CA PRO A 1099 22.48 -35.13 -8.63
C PRO A 1099 22.30 -34.32 -9.92
N ASN A 1100 22.00 -35.00 -11.04
CA ASN A 1100 21.78 -34.36 -12.33
C ASN A 1100 20.37 -33.77 -12.46
N ARG A 1101 19.43 -34.18 -11.58
CA ARG A 1101 18.01 -33.80 -11.61
C ARG A 1101 17.56 -33.15 -10.30
N CYS A 1102 18.41 -32.28 -9.74
CA CYS A 1102 18.09 -31.45 -8.57
C CYS A 1102 17.48 -30.11 -8.99
N ALA A 1103 16.39 -29.72 -8.33
CA ALA A 1103 15.82 -28.38 -8.43
C ALA A 1103 15.82 -27.70 -7.05
N VAL A 1104 15.89 -26.37 -7.01
CA VAL A 1104 15.80 -25.58 -5.77
C VAL A 1104 14.74 -24.50 -5.87
N GLY A 1105 14.02 -24.23 -4.79
CA GLY A 1105 13.01 -23.18 -4.78
C GLY A 1105 12.79 -22.54 -3.42
N GLY A 1106 12.08 -21.41 -3.46
CA GLY A 1106 11.73 -20.66 -2.27
C GLY A 1106 10.80 -19.48 -2.56
N HIS A 1107 10.25 -18.91 -1.50
CA HIS A 1107 9.39 -17.73 -1.54
C HIS A 1107 10.04 -16.59 -0.75
N SER A 1108 9.90 -15.34 -1.21
CA SER A 1108 10.47 -14.15 -0.58
C SER A 1108 11.99 -14.28 -0.40
N TYR A 1109 12.51 -14.31 0.84
CA TYR A 1109 13.94 -14.53 1.07
C TYR A 1109 14.44 -15.90 0.57
N GLY A 1110 13.56 -16.90 0.46
CA GLY A 1110 13.87 -18.16 -0.22
C GLY A 1110 14.07 -18.00 -1.74
N SER A 1111 13.34 -17.11 -2.40
CA SER A 1111 13.53 -16.81 -3.83
C SER A 1111 14.87 -16.09 -4.08
N PHE A 1112 15.22 -15.19 -3.17
CA PHE A 1112 16.51 -14.53 -3.12
C PHE A 1112 17.67 -15.53 -2.94
N MET A 1113 17.52 -16.49 -2.03
CA MET A 1113 18.44 -17.61 -1.86
C MET A 1113 18.54 -18.49 -3.11
N THR A 1114 17.42 -18.85 -3.74
CA THR A 1114 17.38 -19.65 -4.98
C THR A 1114 18.25 -19.01 -6.06
N ALA A 1115 18.13 -17.70 -6.27
CA ALA A 1115 18.93 -16.97 -7.25
C ALA A 1115 20.44 -17.02 -6.92
N HIS A 1116 20.81 -16.86 -5.65
CA HIS A 1116 22.20 -16.99 -5.21
C HIS A 1116 22.76 -18.40 -5.37
N LEU A 1117 22.00 -19.43 -5.00
CA LEU A 1117 22.43 -20.82 -5.15
C LEU A 1117 22.70 -21.18 -6.61
N LEU A 1118 21.89 -20.69 -7.54
CA LEU A 1118 22.12 -20.86 -8.99
C LEU A 1118 23.30 -20.03 -9.51
N SER A 1119 23.55 -18.87 -8.91
CA SER A 1119 24.68 -18.00 -9.29
C SER A 1119 26.03 -18.45 -8.74
N HIS A 1120 26.03 -19.30 -7.71
CA HIS A 1120 27.23 -19.65 -6.94
C HIS A 1120 27.49 -21.15 -6.82
N THR A 1121 26.64 -21.99 -7.42
CA THR A 1121 26.82 -23.44 -7.43
C THR A 1121 26.37 -24.03 -8.77
N ASN A 1122 26.90 -25.20 -9.10
CA ASN A 1122 26.43 -26.05 -10.18
C ASN A 1122 25.48 -27.17 -9.68
N LEU A 1123 24.91 -27.05 -8.47
CA LEU A 1123 24.16 -28.13 -7.79
C LEU A 1123 22.75 -28.36 -8.33
N PHE A 1124 22.16 -27.37 -8.99
CA PHE A 1124 20.74 -27.40 -9.37
C PHE A 1124 20.56 -27.16 -10.86
N ALA A 1125 19.77 -28.03 -11.51
CA ALA A 1125 19.38 -27.91 -12.90
C ALA A 1125 18.22 -26.93 -13.11
N ALA A 1126 17.43 -26.64 -12.07
CA ALA A 1126 16.32 -25.69 -12.15
C ALA A 1126 16.09 -24.94 -10.83
N GLY A 1127 15.63 -23.70 -10.94
CA GLY A 1127 15.24 -22.78 -9.88
C GLY A 1127 13.78 -22.39 -9.93
N ILE A 1128 13.14 -22.21 -8.76
CA ILE A 1128 11.81 -21.63 -8.62
C ILE A 1128 11.85 -20.50 -7.57
N GLY A 1129 11.84 -19.25 -8.03
CA GLY A 1129 11.77 -18.07 -7.18
C GLY A 1129 10.37 -17.45 -7.15
N ARG A 1130 9.73 -17.43 -5.98
CA ARG A 1130 8.44 -16.73 -5.77
C ARG A 1130 8.63 -15.40 -5.00
N SER A 1131 8.15 -14.28 -5.52
CA SER A 1131 8.16 -12.94 -4.88
C SER A 1131 9.51 -12.49 -4.27
N GLY A 1132 10.61 -12.54 -5.05
CA GLY A 1132 11.98 -12.31 -4.55
C GLY A 1132 12.48 -10.85 -4.62
N ALA A 1133 13.49 -10.53 -3.82
CA ALA A 1133 14.17 -9.22 -3.77
C ALA A 1133 15.58 -9.28 -4.39
N PHE A 1134 15.73 -9.10 -5.70
CA PHE A 1134 16.98 -9.39 -6.42
C PHE A 1134 18.01 -8.24 -6.45
N ASN A 1135 17.61 -7.03 -6.04
CA ASN A 1135 18.47 -5.86 -5.94
C ASN A 1135 18.22 -5.11 -4.62
N ARG A 1136 19.16 -5.23 -3.67
CA ARG A 1136 19.08 -4.62 -2.34
C ARG A 1136 19.35 -3.12 -2.33
N THR A 1137 19.91 -2.56 -3.41
CA THR A 1137 20.10 -1.11 -3.52
C THR A 1137 18.76 -0.34 -3.56
N LEU A 1138 17.66 -1.03 -3.88
CA LEU A 1138 16.30 -0.49 -3.84
C LEU A 1138 15.69 -0.45 -2.43
N THR A 1139 16.41 -0.93 -1.41
CA THR A 1139 16.02 -0.86 0.01
C THR A 1139 17.09 -0.14 0.84
N PRO A 1140 17.45 1.13 0.52
CA PRO A 1140 18.71 1.75 0.92
C PRO A 1140 18.88 2.01 2.42
N MET A 1141 17.80 1.99 3.20
CA MET A 1141 17.86 2.29 4.64
C MET A 1141 18.09 1.05 5.52
N SER A 1142 17.51 -0.10 5.16
CA SER A 1142 17.66 -1.39 5.85
C SER A 1142 16.92 -2.49 5.07
N PHE A 1143 17.26 -3.75 5.31
CA PHE A 1143 16.49 -4.90 4.85
C PHE A 1143 16.70 -6.10 5.79
N GLN A 1144 15.69 -6.97 5.99
CA GLN A 1144 15.81 -8.15 6.88
C GLN A 1144 16.42 -7.78 8.25
N SER A 1145 17.50 -8.43 8.69
CA SER A 1145 18.30 -8.05 9.87
C SER A 1145 19.60 -7.32 9.48
N GLU A 1146 19.59 -6.53 8.40
CA GLU A 1146 20.63 -5.56 8.09
C GLU A 1146 20.22 -4.21 8.65
N ASP A 1147 20.86 -3.80 9.75
CA ASP A 1147 20.62 -2.52 10.44
C ASP A 1147 21.48 -1.38 9.88
N ARG A 1148 22.50 -1.69 9.07
CA ARG A 1148 23.30 -0.70 8.36
C ARG A 1148 22.58 -0.27 7.08
N SER A 1149 22.59 1.03 6.80
CA SER A 1149 22.15 1.58 5.52
C SER A 1149 23.15 1.26 4.40
N ILE A 1150 22.75 1.50 3.14
CA ILE A 1150 23.62 1.32 1.98
C ILE A 1150 24.89 2.19 2.06
N TRP A 1151 24.86 3.32 2.76
CA TRP A 1151 26.03 4.18 2.93
C TRP A 1151 26.98 3.70 4.03
N GLU A 1152 26.49 2.86 4.96
CA GLU A 1152 27.29 2.26 6.02
C GLU A 1152 27.87 0.90 5.60
N ALA A 1153 27.14 0.14 4.77
CA ALA A 1153 27.56 -1.18 4.28
C ALA A 1153 27.37 -1.37 2.75
N PRO A 1154 27.93 -0.48 1.90
CA PRO A 1154 27.70 -0.53 0.44
C PRO A 1154 28.08 -1.88 -0.17
N ASP A 1155 29.20 -2.45 0.27
CA ASP A 1155 29.71 -3.73 -0.22
C ASP A 1155 28.75 -4.89 0.10
N THR A 1156 28.15 -4.91 1.29
CA THR A 1156 27.15 -5.91 1.68
C THR A 1156 25.93 -5.81 0.78
N TYR A 1157 25.41 -4.61 0.54
CA TYR A 1157 24.24 -4.40 -0.32
C TYR A 1157 24.48 -4.82 -1.77
N ILE A 1158 25.65 -4.50 -2.34
CA ILE A 1158 26.03 -4.88 -3.70
C ILE A 1158 26.24 -6.41 -3.77
N THR A 1159 27.06 -6.95 -2.86
CA THR A 1159 27.39 -8.39 -2.82
C THR A 1159 26.15 -9.23 -2.64
N MET A 1160 25.22 -8.82 -1.78
CA MET A 1160 23.99 -9.56 -1.54
C MET A 1160 22.98 -9.44 -2.67
N SER A 1161 23.14 -8.61 -3.69
CA SER A 1161 22.14 -8.45 -4.76
C SER A 1161 22.33 -9.49 -5.89
N PRO A 1162 21.45 -10.50 -6.08
CA PRO A 1162 21.56 -11.45 -7.19
C PRO A 1162 21.69 -10.79 -8.56
N LEU A 1163 21.09 -9.62 -8.75
CA LEU A 1163 21.22 -8.83 -9.98
C LEU A 1163 22.70 -8.58 -10.36
N MET A 1164 23.59 -8.44 -9.39
CA MET A 1164 25.03 -8.20 -9.60
C MET A 1164 25.81 -9.48 -9.97
N HIS A 1165 25.19 -10.66 -9.86
CA HIS A 1165 25.83 -11.96 -10.09
C HIS A 1165 25.32 -12.70 -11.33
N VAL A 1166 24.45 -12.08 -12.13
CA VAL A 1166 23.86 -12.72 -13.33
C VAL A 1166 24.92 -13.19 -14.32
N LYS A 1167 25.99 -12.42 -14.52
CA LYS A 1167 27.13 -12.87 -15.34
C LYS A 1167 27.74 -14.15 -14.79
N LYS A 1168 28.02 -14.19 -13.48
CA LYS A 1168 28.58 -15.38 -12.81
C LYS A 1168 27.64 -16.58 -12.91
N TYR A 1169 26.33 -16.36 -12.87
CA TYR A 1169 25.33 -17.39 -13.11
C TYR A 1169 25.47 -17.97 -14.53
N SER A 1170 25.57 -17.13 -15.57
CA SER A 1170 25.75 -17.61 -16.95
C SER A 1170 27.04 -18.39 -17.20
N GLU A 1171 28.04 -18.23 -16.33
CA GLU A 1171 29.35 -18.87 -16.42
C GLU A 1171 29.45 -20.16 -15.59
N GLN A 1172 28.38 -20.59 -14.90
CA GLN A 1172 28.41 -21.87 -14.16
C GLN A 1172 28.59 -23.06 -15.11
N GLU A 1173 29.34 -24.08 -14.67
CA GLU A 1173 29.53 -25.33 -15.44
C GLU A 1173 28.20 -25.98 -15.82
N ARG A 1174 27.24 -25.95 -14.89
CA ARG A 1174 25.83 -26.28 -15.14
C ARG A 1174 24.99 -25.04 -14.87
N VAL A 1175 24.57 -24.38 -15.94
CA VAL A 1175 23.64 -23.24 -15.88
C VAL A 1175 22.23 -23.78 -15.69
N GLY A 1176 21.74 -23.79 -14.45
CA GLY A 1176 20.35 -24.15 -14.15
C GLY A 1176 19.38 -23.12 -14.72
N LYS A 1177 18.16 -23.53 -15.08
CA LYS A 1177 17.11 -22.61 -15.56
C LYS A 1177 16.35 -21.94 -14.41
N MET A 1178 15.86 -20.71 -14.54
CA MET A 1178 15.10 -19.99 -13.48
C MET A 1178 13.62 -19.67 -13.80
N LEU A 1179 12.68 -20.17 -12.98
CA LEU A 1179 11.28 -19.73 -12.99
C LEU A 1179 11.05 -18.66 -11.92
N LEU A 1180 10.59 -17.48 -12.34
CA LEU A 1180 10.19 -16.36 -11.49
C LEU A 1180 8.67 -16.26 -11.48
N ILE A 1181 8.07 -16.25 -10.30
CA ILE A 1181 6.63 -16.00 -10.12
C ILE A 1181 6.48 -14.85 -9.13
N HIS A 1182 5.67 -13.84 -9.43
CA HIS A 1182 5.49 -12.69 -8.55
C HIS A 1182 4.03 -12.22 -8.57
N GLY A 1183 3.46 -11.85 -7.42
CA GLY A 1183 2.21 -11.10 -7.38
C GLY A 1183 2.40 -9.70 -7.94
N GLU A 1184 1.62 -9.32 -8.94
CA GLU A 1184 1.73 -8.01 -9.61
C GLU A 1184 1.38 -6.84 -8.66
N ALA A 1185 0.61 -7.10 -7.62
CA ALA A 1185 0.19 -6.11 -6.63
C ALA A 1185 0.97 -6.21 -5.30
N ASP A 1186 2.14 -6.86 -5.27
CA ASP A 1186 2.97 -7.01 -4.06
C ASP A 1186 3.36 -5.65 -3.45
N GLU A 1187 2.75 -5.33 -2.30
CA GLU A 1187 2.99 -4.11 -1.51
C GLU A 1187 4.19 -4.19 -0.56
N ASN A 1188 4.84 -5.35 -0.44
CA ASN A 1188 5.93 -5.51 0.50
C ASN A 1188 7.12 -4.61 0.13
N SER A 1189 7.56 -3.80 1.10
CA SER A 1189 8.60 -2.78 0.94
C SER A 1189 9.93 -3.24 0.31
N GLY A 1190 10.25 -4.54 0.40
CA GLY A 1190 11.50 -5.11 -0.12
C GLY A 1190 11.39 -5.91 -1.42
N THR A 1191 10.19 -6.27 -1.86
CA THR A 1191 9.98 -7.22 -2.97
C THR A 1191 9.04 -6.64 -4.03
N PHE A 1192 9.20 -5.38 -4.42
CA PHE A 1192 8.36 -4.82 -5.48
C PHE A 1192 8.46 -5.67 -6.77
N PRO A 1193 7.37 -5.81 -7.55
CA PRO A 1193 7.35 -6.62 -8.76
C PRO A 1193 8.50 -6.29 -9.74
N MET A 1194 8.89 -5.02 -9.80
CA MET A 1194 10.05 -4.53 -10.55
C MET A 1194 11.35 -5.30 -10.24
N GLN A 1195 11.54 -5.82 -9.03
CA GLN A 1195 12.68 -6.68 -8.69
C GLN A 1195 12.75 -7.90 -9.62
N SER A 1196 11.63 -8.61 -9.79
CA SER A 1196 11.55 -9.76 -10.69
C SER A 1196 11.69 -9.36 -12.15
N GLU A 1197 11.08 -8.25 -12.56
CA GLU A 1197 11.14 -7.77 -13.94
C GLU A 1197 12.57 -7.41 -14.35
N ARG A 1198 13.30 -6.66 -13.50
CA ARG A 1198 14.69 -6.27 -13.76
C ARG A 1198 15.64 -7.45 -13.71
N TYR A 1199 15.43 -8.38 -12.76
CA TYR A 1199 16.23 -9.60 -12.71
C TYR A 1199 15.98 -10.51 -13.92
N PHE A 1200 14.73 -10.70 -14.33
CA PHE A 1200 14.37 -11.45 -15.54
C PHE A 1200 14.99 -10.85 -16.81
N ALA A 1201 14.94 -9.52 -16.96
CA ALA A 1201 15.58 -8.84 -18.07
C ALA A 1201 17.10 -9.10 -18.12
N ALA A 1202 17.77 -9.08 -16.95
CA ALA A 1202 19.18 -9.42 -16.85
C ALA A 1202 19.45 -10.90 -17.19
N LEU A 1203 18.67 -11.83 -16.65
CA LEU A 1203 18.81 -13.27 -16.97
C LEU A 1203 18.68 -13.50 -18.47
N LYS A 1204 17.69 -12.88 -19.12
CA LYS A 1204 17.49 -12.93 -20.57
C LYS A 1204 18.69 -12.39 -21.33
N ALA A 1205 19.24 -11.24 -20.93
CA ALA A 1205 20.39 -10.61 -21.58
C ALA A 1205 21.67 -11.48 -21.54
N PHE A 1206 21.81 -12.31 -20.50
CA PHE A 1206 22.93 -13.25 -20.35
C PHE A 1206 22.61 -14.66 -20.87
N GLY A 1207 21.51 -14.84 -21.61
CA GLY A 1207 21.16 -16.12 -22.25
C GLY A 1207 20.74 -17.23 -21.27
N ILE A 1208 20.37 -16.89 -20.03
CA ILE A 1208 19.94 -17.88 -19.04
C ILE A 1208 18.47 -18.23 -19.30
N GLU A 1209 18.19 -19.52 -19.52
CA GLU A 1209 16.83 -20.01 -19.69
C GLU A 1209 15.98 -19.65 -18.47
N SER A 1210 15.00 -18.78 -18.68
CA SER A 1210 14.19 -18.25 -17.60
C SER A 1210 12.78 -17.93 -18.04
N LYS A 1211 11.85 -17.90 -17.08
CA LYS A 1211 10.45 -17.51 -17.31
C LYS A 1211 9.98 -16.61 -16.18
N LEU A 1212 9.27 -15.53 -16.52
CA LEU A 1212 8.60 -14.66 -15.56
C LEU A 1212 7.07 -14.82 -15.67
N VAL A 1213 6.42 -15.02 -14.52
CA VAL A 1213 4.97 -15.11 -14.37
C VAL A 1213 4.54 -14.05 -13.36
N LEU A 1214 3.87 -13.01 -13.85
CA LEU A 1214 3.20 -12.03 -13.00
C LEU A 1214 1.75 -12.46 -12.79
N LEU A 1215 1.33 -12.55 -11.53
CA LEU A 1215 -0.02 -12.94 -11.14
C LEU A 1215 -0.85 -11.68 -10.85
N PRO A 1216 -1.85 -11.34 -11.70
CA PRO A 1216 -2.64 -10.14 -11.51
C PRO A 1216 -3.39 -10.13 -10.18
N HIS A 1217 -3.50 -8.95 -9.57
CA HIS A 1217 -4.16 -8.70 -8.27
C HIS A 1217 -3.55 -9.43 -7.05
N GLU A 1218 -2.67 -10.40 -7.25
CA GLU A 1218 -1.97 -11.10 -6.17
C GLU A 1218 -0.91 -10.22 -5.52
N ARG A 1219 -0.73 -10.42 -4.21
CA ARG A 1219 0.19 -9.65 -3.37
C ARG A 1219 1.47 -10.44 -3.12
N HIS A 1220 2.19 -10.12 -2.03
CA HIS A 1220 3.34 -10.90 -1.59
C HIS A 1220 3.03 -12.40 -1.51
N GLY A 1221 1.91 -12.76 -0.86
CA GLY A 1221 1.34 -14.10 -0.86
C GLY A 1221 0.17 -14.23 -1.83
N TYR A 1222 0.01 -15.41 -2.43
CA TYR A 1222 -1.03 -15.70 -3.43
C TYR A 1222 -2.29 -16.28 -2.77
N ARG A 1223 -3.46 -15.96 -3.31
CA ARG A 1223 -4.74 -16.38 -2.71
C ARG A 1223 -5.79 -16.84 -3.71
N ALA A 1224 -5.85 -16.29 -4.92
CA ALA A 1224 -6.89 -16.70 -5.86
C ALA A 1224 -6.68 -18.14 -6.26
N LYS A 1225 -7.77 -18.91 -6.28
CA LYS A 1225 -7.79 -20.27 -6.80
C LYS A 1225 -7.14 -20.34 -8.19
N GLU A 1226 -7.52 -19.44 -9.09
CA GLU A 1226 -7.02 -19.38 -10.46
C GLU A 1226 -5.51 -19.12 -10.52
N SER A 1227 -5.02 -18.15 -9.74
CA SER A 1227 -3.60 -17.81 -9.66
C SER A 1227 -2.78 -18.95 -9.07
N ILE A 1228 -3.26 -19.58 -8.00
CA ILE A 1228 -2.57 -20.69 -7.35
C ILE A 1228 -2.50 -21.91 -8.26
N LEU A 1229 -3.60 -22.24 -8.96
CA LEU A 1229 -3.58 -23.32 -9.95
C LEU A 1229 -2.67 -22.99 -11.13
N HIS A 1230 -2.66 -21.74 -11.61
CA HIS A 1230 -1.78 -21.35 -12.69
C HIS A 1230 -0.30 -21.38 -12.26
N MET A 1231 0.01 -20.94 -11.04
CA MET A 1231 1.34 -21.12 -10.45
C MET A 1231 1.74 -22.60 -10.44
N ALA A 1232 0.85 -23.50 -9.99
CA ALA A 1232 1.12 -24.94 -9.99
C ALA A 1232 1.35 -25.49 -11.40
N TYR A 1233 0.58 -25.03 -12.40
CA TYR A 1233 0.78 -25.38 -13.81
C TYR A 1233 2.16 -24.95 -14.31
N GLU A 1234 2.56 -23.72 -13.99
CA GLU A 1234 3.85 -23.18 -14.41
C GLU A 1234 5.01 -23.95 -13.79
N GLN A 1235 4.88 -24.34 -12.52
CA GLN A 1235 5.86 -25.21 -11.86
C GLN A 1235 5.90 -26.61 -12.45
N GLU A 1236 4.74 -27.18 -12.80
CA GLU A 1236 4.65 -28.51 -13.42
C GLU A 1236 5.36 -28.56 -14.75
N GLU A 1237 5.06 -27.63 -15.65
CA GLU A 1237 5.72 -27.57 -16.95
C GLU A 1237 7.21 -27.23 -16.81
N TRP A 1238 7.58 -26.43 -15.81
CA TRP A 1238 8.98 -26.11 -15.53
C TRP A 1238 9.79 -27.33 -15.09
N LEU A 1239 9.24 -28.14 -14.17
CA LEU A 1239 9.94 -29.29 -13.61
C LEU A 1239 9.88 -30.54 -14.51
N LYS A 1240 8.93 -30.62 -15.44
CA LYS A 1240 8.73 -31.74 -16.36
C LYS A 1240 9.97 -32.17 -17.14
N THR A 1241 10.83 -31.24 -17.51
CA THR A 1241 12.08 -31.56 -18.22
C THR A 1241 13.04 -32.41 -17.40
N LEU A 1242 12.90 -32.40 -16.06
CA LEU A 1242 13.68 -33.22 -15.14
C LEU A 1242 12.98 -34.55 -14.81
N GLU A 1243 11.72 -34.76 -15.20
CA GLU A 1243 11.02 -36.03 -14.98
C GLU A 1243 11.39 -37.09 -16.04
N ILE A 1244 11.81 -36.66 -17.23
CA ILE A 1244 12.17 -37.54 -18.34
C ILE A 1244 13.60 -38.01 -18.15
N GLU A 1245 13.83 -39.33 -18.10
CA GLU A 1245 15.19 -39.89 -18.17
C GLU A 1245 15.85 -39.40 -19.47
N SER A 1246 16.96 -38.67 -19.35
CA SER A 1246 17.78 -38.30 -20.49
C SER A 1246 18.27 -39.58 -21.15
N SER A 1247 17.62 -39.94 -22.25
CA SER A 1247 18.12 -40.94 -23.18
C SER A 1247 19.19 -40.27 -24.04
N SER A 1248 20.38 -40.11 -23.44
CA SER A 1248 21.62 -39.80 -24.15
C SER A 1248 22.82 -40.17 -23.30
#